data_AF-A0AAD9J627-F1
#
_entry.id   AF-A0AAD9J627-F1
#
_cell.length_a   1.000
_cell.length_b   1.000
_cell.length_c   1.000
_cell.angle_alpha   90.00
_cell.angle_beta   90.00
_cell.angle_gamma   90.00
#
_symmetry.space_group_name_H-M   'P 1'
#
loop_
_entity.id
_entity.type
_entity.pdbx_description
1 polymer ?
#
loop_
_entity_poly.entity_id
_entity_poly.type
_entity_poly.pdbx_seq_one_letter_code
_entity_poly.pdbx_strand_id
1 'polypeptide(L)'
;MNWLPRKWKSKFIRMFIVAWLALLLYLYFTLSSGDILGRKSAHRQSIIARLMQAYPFNDSKYVYRPLDDIKFPKYQTLSFYHLPKRHCGLMFTEVTSANRDTGYPLAPDFTFHLQYSRTNVVLYEDYGPGCVHRVFLFPVLPTHADLLYKMTASDLRNSFISFVIDGTEFKYGLEQFMLGEKWPFLNPFNTRHRYLASGMGSYMSLCYSHSMKISYIPSDPLPNNLFQLTINCSRHDLYCPVHIYSSVSRIKFPTGAKVESFASDEYTYKATAELIATMLNEPEHHQPVAVHDNCHLQCVKVCRGCRRIVFSQRRSGVVSSVLMRVYDLGTGKLRSNWNDILFSASFDGRHQMIEHITLGSLFGATASLNEFGAAALGKKKLKCEHHNTSLPLLSREVTGYFSYPMPFWKSIELSLDGTDFLNAPLLVCYQVHVVPNFYSSLDTGYLHIEKSYFSDNVTGYRQLLSVTDSWGQVVGMMMEIDNLRPLQGTMLNERWAALQSDVVMFIDGVQAASVLGTGLEDYFSYAHGFNMAENTTYAFVGNYHASPRRKEPLTWHCYRLHIADPIYFSQSIELIMEGTSEEYFQIKQPGISHQEYVKRQQEGKGCLSHLVIYYTSGKSGLTLTDTLHLAASSSETEHELKIQSSFLQDKSPEFFLRNKRYLGACNKNETFDFRGRSFSAHSKITFTMKTVAHNKGVMLRRKFHSLPKVSWNELGRIWLDDTDLGIWFIPMGTLSEQYCIRQEDFTIGLQHTRNRTRLTFTIEPVTEWRDISYSLFSVI
;
A
#
# COMPACT_ATOMS: atom_id res chain seq x y z
N MET A 1 -35.32 -11.95 59.74
CA MET A 1 -34.70 -11.34 60.94
C MET A 1 -35.76 -11.00 62.01
N ASN A 2 -36.78 -11.84 62.20
CA ASN A 2 -38.01 -11.49 62.94
C ASN A 2 -38.26 -12.31 64.22
N TRP A 3 -37.23 -12.94 64.79
CA TRP A 3 -37.37 -13.73 66.03
C TRP A 3 -36.35 -13.32 67.12
N LEU A 4 -35.99 -12.03 67.23
CA LEU A 4 -35.05 -11.52 68.26
C LEU A 4 -35.60 -10.29 69.02
N PRO A 5 -35.42 -10.19 70.36
CA PRO A 5 -35.82 -9.01 71.14
C PRO A 5 -35.08 -7.74 70.69
N ARG A 6 -35.72 -6.57 70.79
CA ARG A 6 -35.19 -5.25 70.35
C ARG A 6 -33.75 -4.95 70.85
N LYS A 7 -33.32 -5.50 72.00
CA LYS A 7 -31.95 -5.37 72.55
C LYS A 7 -30.87 -6.17 71.80
N TRP A 8 -31.19 -7.22 71.05
CA TRP A 8 -30.22 -8.01 70.28
C TRP A 8 -29.84 -7.39 68.92
N LYS A 9 -30.62 -6.40 68.45
CA LYS A 9 -30.26 -5.56 67.30
C LYS A 9 -28.95 -4.78 67.51
N SER A 10 -28.58 -4.53 68.77
CA SER A 10 -27.34 -3.80 69.14
C SER A 10 -26.03 -4.55 68.81
N LYS A 11 -25.97 -5.89 68.81
CA LYS A 11 -24.69 -6.58 68.56
C LYS A 11 -24.48 -6.98 67.09
N PHE A 12 -25.56 -7.31 66.37
CA PHE A 12 -25.47 -7.67 64.95
C PHE A 12 -25.01 -6.50 64.07
N ILE A 13 -25.46 -5.28 64.41
CA ILE A 13 -25.00 -4.04 63.74
C ILE A 13 -23.51 -3.81 63.99
N ARG A 14 -22.99 -4.06 65.20
CA ARG A 14 -21.55 -3.97 65.50
C ARG A 14 -20.73 -5.00 64.72
N MET A 15 -21.26 -6.21 64.58
CA MET A 15 -20.64 -7.29 63.79
C MET A 15 -20.54 -6.92 62.30
N PHE A 16 -21.56 -6.25 61.76
CA PHE A 16 -21.58 -5.81 60.37
C PHE A 16 -20.64 -4.63 60.11
N ILE A 17 -20.55 -3.67 61.04
CA ILE A 17 -19.61 -2.53 60.96
C ILE A 17 -18.15 -3.02 61.00
N VAL A 18 -17.84 -4.04 61.83
CA VAL A 18 -16.51 -4.66 61.85
C VAL A 18 -16.21 -5.37 60.53
N ALA A 19 -17.18 -6.08 59.94
CA ALA A 19 -17.03 -6.67 58.61
C ALA A 19 -16.83 -5.61 57.50
N TRP A 20 -17.48 -4.45 57.64
CA TRP A 20 -17.34 -3.33 56.70
C TRP A 20 -15.97 -2.64 56.81
N LEU A 21 -15.44 -2.48 58.04
CA LEU A 21 -14.09 -1.99 58.28
C LEU A 21 -13.02 -2.97 57.78
N ALA A 22 -13.23 -4.27 57.91
CA ALA A 22 -12.35 -5.29 57.33
C ALA A 22 -12.35 -5.25 55.79
N LEU A 23 -13.50 -5.00 55.16
CA LEU A 23 -13.62 -4.79 53.72
C LEU A 23 -12.90 -3.51 53.26
N LEU A 24 -13.00 -2.42 54.04
CA LEU A 24 -12.27 -1.17 53.77
C LEU A 24 -10.75 -1.34 53.92
N LEU A 25 -10.28 -2.11 54.91
CA LEU A 25 -8.87 -2.47 55.06
C LEU A 25 -8.39 -3.36 53.91
N TYR A 26 -9.19 -4.33 53.50
CA TYR A 26 -8.91 -5.17 52.33
C TYR A 26 -8.80 -4.31 51.05
N LEU A 27 -9.72 -3.36 50.86
CA LEU A 27 -9.69 -2.45 49.72
C LEU A 27 -8.52 -1.44 49.80
N TYR A 28 -8.15 -0.99 50.99
CA TYR A 28 -6.97 -0.15 51.22
C TYR A 28 -5.67 -0.90 50.87
N PHE A 29 -5.59 -2.20 51.18
CA PHE A 29 -4.51 -3.08 50.71
C PHE A 29 -4.56 -3.34 49.20
N THR A 30 -5.73 -3.26 48.55
CA THR A 30 -5.81 -3.26 47.08
C THR A 30 -5.41 -1.93 46.43
N LEU A 31 -5.35 -0.83 47.19
CA LEU A 31 -5.15 0.55 46.69
C LEU A 31 -3.87 1.25 47.19
N SER A 32 -3.11 0.69 48.13
CA SER A 32 -1.81 1.24 48.58
C SER A 32 -0.72 0.16 48.43
N SER A 33 -0.01 0.15 47.29
CA SER A 33 1.28 0.85 47.12
C SER A 33 2.46 0.05 47.67
N GLY A 34 3.28 -0.48 46.76
CA GLY A 34 4.63 -0.95 47.07
C GLY A 34 5.04 -2.14 46.22
N ASP A 35 5.84 -1.89 45.18
CA ASP A 35 6.67 -2.87 44.46
C ASP A 35 6.02 -4.01 43.66
N ILE A 36 5.02 -3.69 42.83
CA ILE A 36 4.54 -4.59 41.76
C ILE A 36 4.46 -3.88 40.39
N LEU A 37 5.42 -3.01 40.09
CA LEU A 37 5.51 -2.37 38.76
C LEU A 37 6.18 -3.28 37.71
N GLY A 38 7.06 -4.20 38.13
CA GLY A 38 7.72 -5.14 37.22
C GLY A 38 6.85 -6.32 36.75
N ARG A 39 5.98 -6.87 37.62
CA ARG A 39 5.21 -8.11 37.33
C ARG A 39 3.91 -7.89 36.54
N LYS A 40 3.22 -6.74 36.69
CA LYS A 40 2.02 -6.41 35.89
C LYS A 40 2.37 -6.13 34.42
N SER A 41 3.53 -5.51 34.17
CA SER A 41 4.11 -5.33 32.84
C SER A 41 4.40 -6.68 32.17
N ALA A 42 5.14 -7.57 32.85
CA ALA A 42 5.47 -8.90 32.33
C ALA A 42 4.21 -9.76 32.05
N HIS A 43 3.19 -9.69 32.91
CA HIS A 43 1.96 -10.46 32.70
C HIS A 43 1.12 -9.90 31.54
N ARG A 44 0.99 -8.57 31.39
CA ARG A 44 0.37 -7.93 30.20
C ARG A 44 1.11 -8.30 28.91
N GLN A 45 2.44 -8.23 28.93
CA GLN A 45 3.30 -8.58 27.81
C GLN A 45 3.14 -10.05 27.38
N SER A 46 2.99 -10.98 28.34
CA SER A 46 2.73 -12.40 28.04
C SER A 46 1.36 -12.66 27.38
N ILE A 47 0.34 -11.85 27.70
CA ILE A 47 -1.00 -11.99 27.12
C ILE A 47 -1.04 -11.39 25.71
N ILE A 48 -0.34 -10.26 25.47
CA ILE A 48 -0.14 -9.71 24.12
C ILE A 48 0.53 -10.76 23.23
N ALA A 49 1.61 -11.37 23.70
CA ALA A 49 2.32 -12.41 22.94
C ALA A 49 1.41 -13.61 22.59
N ARG A 50 0.55 -14.06 23.53
CA ARG A 50 -0.39 -15.18 23.28
C ARG A 50 -1.53 -14.82 22.31
N LEU A 51 -2.08 -13.60 22.37
CA LEU A 51 -3.13 -13.14 21.43
C LEU A 51 -2.56 -12.89 20.02
N MET A 52 -1.31 -12.44 19.92
CA MET A 52 -0.62 -12.17 18.65
C MET A 52 -0.15 -13.42 17.90
N GLN A 53 0.13 -14.50 18.63
CA GLN A 53 0.38 -15.85 18.07
C GLN A 53 -0.88 -16.48 17.46
N ALA A 54 -2.08 -16.02 17.84
CA ALA A 54 -3.36 -16.56 17.41
C ALA A 54 -3.91 -15.95 16.10
N TYR A 55 -3.10 -15.19 15.35
CA TYR A 55 -3.40 -14.79 13.98
C TYR A 55 -2.66 -15.67 12.94
N PRO A 56 -3.01 -16.95 12.76
CA PRO A 56 -2.60 -17.68 11.58
C PRO A 56 -3.64 -17.47 10.48
N PHE A 57 -3.29 -16.75 9.43
CA PHE A 57 -3.99 -16.77 8.14
C PHE A 57 -4.04 -18.17 7.48
N ASN A 58 -3.45 -19.18 8.13
CA ASN A 58 -3.26 -20.53 7.61
C ASN A 58 -4.21 -21.56 8.22
N ASP A 59 -5.11 -21.17 9.13
CA ASP A 59 -6.15 -22.07 9.65
C ASP A 59 -7.47 -21.85 8.91
N SER A 60 -8.09 -22.91 8.42
CA SER A 60 -9.36 -22.88 7.66
C SER A 60 -10.56 -22.39 8.50
N LYS A 61 -10.32 -22.06 9.77
CA LYS A 61 -11.25 -21.44 10.71
C LYS A 61 -11.15 -19.91 10.77
N TYR A 62 -10.08 -19.30 10.27
CA TYR A 62 -9.90 -17.86 10.34
C TYR A 62 -10.67 -17.17 9.21
N VAL A 63 -11.42 -16.13 9.57
CA VAL A 63 -12.12 -15.25 8.63
C VAL A 63 -11.33 -13.96 8.56
N TYR A 64 -10.86 -13.57 7.38
CA TYR A 64 -10.11 -12.33 7.23
C TYR A 64 -10.99 -11.10 7.47
N ARG A 65 -10.47 -10.20 8.31
CA ARG A 65 -11.08 -8.91 8.69
C ARG A 65 -10.04 -7.81 8.54
N PRO A 66 -10.08 -6.99 7.48
CA PRO A 66 -8.99 -6.06 7.15
C PRO A 66 -8.76 -4.99 8.22
N LEU A 67 -9.81 -4.59 8.93
CA LEU A 67 -9.70 -3.54 9.95
C LEU A 67 -9.10 -4.05 11.27
N ASP A 68 -9.12 -5.36 11.50
CA ASP A 68 -8.46 -5.95 12.68
C ASP A 68 -6.93 -5.90 12.57
N ASP A 69 -6.39 -5.65 11.38
CA ASP A 69 -4.95 -5.48 11.17
C ASP A 69 -4.43 -4.08 11.57
N ILE A 70 -5.32 -3.10 11.78
CA ILE A 70 -4.95 -1.71 12.08
C ILE A 70 -5.06 -1.39 13.58
N LYS A 71 -5.86 -2.16 14.33
CA LYS A 71 -6.10 -1.96 15.76
C LYS A 71 -5.66 -3.18 16.56
N PHE A 72 -5.15 -2.96 17.77
CA PHE A 72 -5.02 -4.02 18.76
C PHE A 72 -6.27 -4.05 19.67
N PRO A 73 -7.14 -5.08 19.58
CA PRO A 73 -8.47 -5.04 20.18
C PRO A 73 -8.49 -4.83 21.69
N LYS A 74 -7.48 -5.34 22.40
CA LYS A 74 -7.46 -5.32 23.87
C LYS A 74 -7.04 -3.98 24.47
N TYR A 75 -6.30 -3.16 23.73
CA TYR A 75 -5.74 -1.91 24.24
C TYR A 75 -6.17 -0.66 23.46
N GLN A 76 -6.98 -0.82 22.40
CA GLN A 76 -7.38 0.30 21.53
C GLN A 76 -6.17 1.13 21.08
N THR A 77 -5.06 0.45 20.79
CA THR A 77 -3.86 1.05 20.23
C THR A 77 -3.80 0.72 18.75
N LEU A 78 -3.34 1.67 17.94
CA LEU A 78 -2.91 1.40 16.59
C LEU A 78 -1.77 0.39 16.66
N SER A 79 -1.88 -0.65 15.86
CA SER A 79 -0.82 -1.63 15.75
C SER A 79 -0.67 -2.03 14.30
N PHE A 80 0.55 -1.94 13.79
CA PHE A 80 0.87 -2.33 12.42
C PHE A 80 1.64 -3.66 12.41
N TYR A 81 1.29 -4.55 13.34
CA TYR A 81 2.00 -5.79 13.60
C TYR A 81 1.71 -6.90 12.58
N HIS A 82 0.77 -6.69 11.66
CA HIS A 82 0.63 -7.52 10.48
C HIS A 82 1.74 -7.24 9.47
N LEU A 83 2.26 -6.01 9.40
CA LEU A 83 3.19 -5.60 8.33
C LEU A 83 4.47 -6.43 8.21
N PRO A 84 5.11 -6.90 9.29
CA PRO A 84 6.28 -7.74 9.15
C PRO A 84 5.94 -9.19 8.77
N LYS A 85 4.69 -9.63 8.94
CA LYS A 85 4.28 -11.03 8.78
C LYS A 85 4.20 -11.41 7.31
N ARG A 86 4.55 -12.66 7.02
CA ARG A 86 4.33 -13.23 5.69
C ARG A 86 2.86 -13.52 5.46
N HIS A 87 2.36 -13.08 4.31
CA HIS A 87 1.05 -13.49 3.80
C HIS A 87 1.21 -14.35 2.54
N CYS A 88 0.91 -15.64 2.65
CA CYS A 88 1.12 -16.60 1.56
C CYS A 88 -0.02 -16.53 0.53
N GLY A 89 0.33 -16.40 -0.75
CA GLY A 89 -0.63 -16.47 -1.86
C GLY A 89 -1.53 -15.24 -2.05
N LEU A 90 -1.29 -14.15 -1.29
CA LEU A 90 -1.95 -12.87 -1.56
C LEU A 90 -1.32 -12.21 -2.79
N MET A 91 -2.17 -11.59 -3.62
CA MET A 91 -1.73 -10.82 -4.78
C MET A 91 -2.20 -9.38 -4.67
N PHE A 92 -1.26 -8.43 -4.73
CA PHE A 92 -1.59 -7.03 -4.93
C PHE A 92 -1.71 -6.75 -6.43
N THR A 93 -2.76 -6.05 -6.83
CA THR A 93 -2.91 -5.54 -8.20
C THR A 93 -3.67 -4.21 -8.17
N GLU A 94 -3.55 -3.45 -9.24
CA GLU A 94 -4.27 -2.20 -9.40
C GLU A 94 -4.95 -2.15 -10.77
N VAL A 95 -6.22 -1.74 -10.80
CA VAL A 95 -6.94 -1.44 -12.03
C VAL A 95 -7.03 0.07 -12.14
N THR A 96 -6.45 0.63 -13.20
CA THR A 96 -6.36 2.08 -13.41
C THR A 96 -7.02 2.47 -14.71
N SER A 97 -7.32 3.77 -14.88
CA SER A 97 -7.75 4.32 -16.16
C SER A 97 -6.61 4.55 -17.16
N ALA A 98 -5.40 4.11 -16.81
CA ALA A 98 -4.18 4.32 -17.56
C ALA A 98 -4.28 3.75 -18.96
N ASN A 99 -3.63 4.44 -19.89
CA ASN A 99 -3.51 3.97 -21.25
C ASN A 99 -2.36 2.96 -21.34
N ARG A 100 -2.70 1.73 -21.67
CA ARG A 100 -1.78 0.60 -21.73
C ARG A 100 -0.97 0.67 -23.05
N ASP A 101 0.16 1.40 -22.99
CA ASP A 101 1.19 1.59 -24.01
C ASP A 101 0.70 1.91 -25.44
N THR A 102 -0.08 2.98 -25.58
CA THR A 102 -0.06 3.72 -26.85
C THR A 102 1.31 4.38 -27.03
N GLY A 103 1.74 4.61 -28.27
CA GLY A 103 3.00 5.32 -28.58
C GLY A 103 3.05 6.79 -28.15
N TYR A 104 2.24 7.19 -27.17
CA TYR A 104 2.13 8.54 -26.60
C TYR A 104 1.77 8.46 -25.11
N PRO A 105 2.72 8.11 -24.25
CA PRO A 105 2.52 7.94 -22.79
C PRO A 105 2.23 9.25 -22.05
N LEU A 106 2.46 10.40 -22.70
CA LEU A 106 2.08 11.73 -22.17
C LEU A 106 0.69 12.20 -22.60
N ALA A 107 -0.09 11.37 -23.30
CA ALA A 107 -1.43 11.76 -23.70
C ALA A 107 -2.32 11.87 -22.45
N PRO A 108 -2.85 13.06 -22.12
CA PRO A 108 -3.58 13.36 -20.88
C PRO A 108 -4.98 12.70 -20.80
N ASP A 109 -5.22 11.67 -21.60
CA ASP A 109 -6.57 11.21 -21.93
C ASP A 109 -6.79 9.77 -21.44
N PHE A 110 -6.59 9.59 -20.15
CA PHE A 110 -6.80 8.35 -19.42
C PHE A 110 -8.30 8.17 -19.12
N THR A 111 -9.03 7.50 -20.01
CA THR A 111 -10.43 7.12 -19.76
C THR A 111 -10.69 5.65 -19.98
N PHE A 112 -9.69 4.78 -19.84
CA PHE A 112 -9.82 3.35 -20.13
C PHE A 112 -10.46 2.59 -18.96
N HIS A 113 -11.72 2.21 -19.11
CA HIS A 113 -12.51 1.53 -18.08
C HIS A 113 -13.06 0.22 -18.61
N LEU A 114 -13.52 -0.65 -17.71
CA LEU A 114 -13.91 -2.02 -18.07
C LEU A 114 -15.13 -2.06 -18.98
N GLN A 115 -16.10 -1.18 -18.72
CA GLN A 115 -17.35 -1.07 -19.49
C GLN A 115 -17.89 0.37 -19.44
N TYR A 116 -18.54 0.79 -20.52
CA TYR A 116 -19.19 2.09 -20.63
C TYR A 116 -20.66 1.92 -21.01
N SER A 117 -21.50 2.72 -20.38
CA SER A 117 -22.83 3.06 -20.86
C SER A 117 -23.00 4.57 -20.75
N ARG A 118 -24.11 5.09 -21.29
CA ARG A 118 -24.43 6.53 -21.17
C ARG A 118 -24.49 7.00 -19.71
N THR A 119 -24.82 6.12 -18.78
CA THR A 119 -25.12 6.51 -17.39
C THR A 119 -24.26 5.78 -16.39
N ASN A 120 -23.28 5.01 -16.85
CA ASN A 120 -22.49 4.15 -15.98
C ASN A 120 -21.12 3.84 -16.58
N VAL A 121 -20.08 3.99 -15.78
CA VAL A 121 -18.71 3.62 -16.12
C VAL A 121 -18.22 2.61 -15.09
N VAL A 122 -17.92 1.38 -15.52
CA VAL A 122 -17.41 0.33 -14.62
C VAL A 122 -15.91 0.53 -14.43
N LEU A 123 -15.53 1.05 -13.26
CA LEU A 123 -14.15 1.35 -12.90
C LEU A 123 -13.38 0.08 -12.53
N TYR A 124 -14.06 -0.89 -11.90
CA TYR A 124 -13.45 -2.10 -11.39
C TYR A 124 -14.46 -3.26 -11.32
N GLU A 125 -13.99 -4.47 -11.58
CA GLU A 125 -14.75 -5.71 -11.49
C GLU A 125 -13.81 -6.86 -11.13
N ASP A 126 -14.27 -7.76 -10.25
CA ASP A 126 -13.52 -8.96 -9.89
C ASP A 126 -14.42 -10.07 -9.33
N TYR A 127 -13.86 -11.29 -9.34
CA TYR A 127 -14.48 -12.52 -8.91
C TYR A 127 -13.55 -13.29 -7.97
N GLY A 128 -14.15 -13.99 -7.00
CA GLY A 128 -13.47 -14.69 -5.91
C GLY A 128 -13.25 -13.82 -4.67
N PRO A 129 -12.60 -14.38 -3.62
CA PRO A 129 -12.37 -13.67 -2.38
C PRO A 129 -11.31 -12.57 -2.54
N GLY A 130 -11.63 -11.36 -2.08
CA GLY A 130 -10.80 -10.17 -2.28
C GLY A 130 -11.17 -9.03 -1.35
N CYS A 131 -10.30 -8.03 -1.30
CA CYS A 131 -10.58 -6.75 -0.65
C CYS A 131 -10.07 -5.60 -1.50
N VAL A 132 -10.94 -4.61 -1.73
CA VAL A 132 -10.55 -3.30 -2.25
C VAL A 132 -10.10 -2.47 -1.06
N HIS A 133 -8.89 -1.94 -1.13
CA HIS A 133 -8.32 -1.15 -0.03
C HIS A 133 -8.14 0.32 -0.40
N ARG A 134 -8.17 0.65 -1.70
CA ARG A 134 -8.11 2.02 -2.16
C ARG A 134 -8.96 2.22 -3.40
N VAL A 135 -9.69 3.33 -3.40
CA VAL A 135 -10.36 3.89 -4.59
C VAL A 135 -9.92 5.34 -4.73
N PHE A 136 -9.29 5.66 -5.85
CA PHE A 136 -9.07 7.03 -6.30
C PHE A 136 -9.96 7.32 -7.50
N LEU A 137 -10.57 8.50 -7.51
CA LEU A 137 -11.44 8.95 -8.60
C LEU A 137 -11.31 10.47 -8.79
N PHE A 138 -11.05 10.86 -10.03
CA PHE A 138 -11.32 12.18 -10.56
C PHE A 138 -12.42 12.05 -11.63
N PRO A 139 -13.65 12.51 -11.36
CA PRO A 139 -14.80 12.28 -12.22
C PRO A 139 -14.79 13.22 -13.44
N VAL A 140 -15.80 13.09 -14.30
CA VAL A 140 -16.00 14.03 -15.40
C VAL A 140 -16.26 15.41 -14.86
N LEU A 141 -15.30 16.31 -15.05
CA LEU A 141 -15.34 17.70 -14.63
C LEU A 141 -14.97 18.63 -15.79
N PRO A 142 -15.36 19.91 -15.73
CA PRO A 142 -14.89 20.91 -16.68
C PRO A 142 -13.37 20.96 -16.70
N THR A 143 -12.80 20.98 -17.90
CA THR A 143 -11.35 20.98 -18.12
C THR A 143 -10.76 22.38 -18.04
N HIS A 144 -11.61 23.40 -18.05
CA HIS A 144 -11.24 24.79 -17.89
C HIS A 144 -10.93 25.06 -16.42
N ALA A 145 -9.67 25.36 -16.12
CA ALA A 145 -9.17 25.47 -14.77
C ALA A 145 -9.94 26.53 -13.94
N ASP A 146 -10.31 27.67 -14.55
CA ASP A 146 -11.06 28.76 -13.91
C ASP A 146 -12.47 28.36 -13.45
N LEU A 147 -13.10 27.40 -14.13
CA LEU A 147 -14.35 26.79 -13.70
C LEU A 147 -14.09 25.77 -12.59
N LEU A 148 -13.13 24.86 -12.79
CA LEU A 148 -12.79 23.80 -11.85
C LEU A 148 -12.44 24.34 -10.45
N TYR A 149 -11.73 25.46 -10.34
CA TYR A 149 -11.36 26.07 -9.05
C TYR A 149 -12.53 26.65 -8.27
N LYS A 150 -13.66 26.91 -8.93
CA LYS A 150 -14.88 27.43 -8.28
C LYS A 150 -15.80 26.32 -7.81
N MET A 151 -15.57 25.09 -8.26
CA MET A 151 -16.42 23.96 -7.92
C MET A 151 -16.11 23.42 -6.52
N THR A 152 -17.15 22.87 -5.91
CA THR A 152 -17.19 22.35 -4.55
C THR A 152 -17.79 20.94 -4.55
N ALA A 153 -17.77 20.28 -3.39
CA ALA A 153 -18.42 18.97 -3.24
C ALA A 153 -19.92 18.99 -3.63
N SER A 154 -20.61 20.12 -3.44
CA SER A 154 -22.03 20.26 -3.76
C SER A 154 -22.35 20.21 -5.26
N ASP A 155 -21.35 20.45 -6.11
CA ASP A 155 -21.47 20.30 -7.56
C ASP A 155 -21.52 18.82 -7.98
N LEU A 156 -21.13 17.89 -7.09
CA LEU A 156 -21.19 16.44 -7.30
C LEU A 156 -22.49 15.79 -6.80
N ARG A 157 -23.47 16.57 -6.30
CA ARG A 157 -24.69 16.05 -5.64
C ARG A 157 -25.54 15.10 -6.50
N ASN A 158 -25.41 15.18 -7.83
CA ASN A 158 -26.13 14.34 -8.78
C ASN A 158 -25.28 13.21 -9.38
N SER A 159 -24.04 13.06 -8.92
CA SER A 159 -23.12 12.00 -9.34
C SER A 159 -22.96 10.98 -8.21
N PHE A 160 -22.80 9.71 -8.58
CA PHE A 160 -22.76 8.61 -7.61
C PHE A 160 -21.62 7.64 -7.88
N ILE A 161 -21.22 6.94 -6.83
CA ILE A 161 -20.41 5.73 -6.91
C ILE A 161 -21.25 4.56 -6.39
N SER A 162 -21.29 3.47 -7.16
CA SER A 162 -22.02 2.25 -6.82
C SER A 162 -21.03 1.10 -6.62
N PHE A 163 -21.22 0.36 -5.53
CA PHE A 163 -20.49 -0.86 -5.19
C PHE A 163 -21.49 -2.01 -5.21
N VAL A 164 -21.28 -3.00 -6.08
CA VAL A 164 -22.01 -4.27 -6.02
C VAL A 164 -21.09 -5.30 -5.40
N ILE A 165 -21.33 -5.64 -4.14
CA ILE A 165 -20.50 -6.53 -3.31
C ILE A 165 -21.30 -7.80 -3.06
N ASP A 166 -20.82 -8.93 -3.54
CA ASP A 166 -21.47 -10.24 -3.40
C ASP A 166 -22.97 -10.22 -3.78
N GLY A 167 -23.32 -9.44 -4.80
CA GLY A 167 -24.68 -9.27 -5.32
C GLY A 167 -25.53 -8.20 -4.62
N THR A 168 -25.04 -7.56 -3.56
CA THR A 168 -25.72 -6.45 -2.88
C THR A 168 -25.19 -5.11 -3.38
N GLU A 169 -26.08 -4.22 -3.82
CA GLU A 169 -25.73 -2.88 -4.31
C GLU A 169 -25.75 -1.83 -3.19
N PHE A 170 -24.67 -1.08 -3.10
CA PHE A 170 -24.51 0.09 -2.23
C PHE A 170 -24.21 1.31 -3.10
N LYS A 171 -25.08 2.32 -3.06
CA LYS A 171 -24.95 3.53 -3.87
C LYS A 171 -24.76 4.74 -2.98
N TYR A 172 -23.69 5.49 -3.23
CA TYR A 172 -23.31 6.69 -2.45
C TYR A 172 -23.11 7.89 -3.37
N GLY A 173 -23.45 9.08 -2.88
CA GLY A 173 -23.17 10.32 -3.61
C GLY A 173 -21.68 10.62 -3.67
N LEU A 174 -21.19 11.16 -4.78
CA LEU A 174 -19.78 11.58 -4.87
C LEU A 174 -19.45 12.77 -3.95
N GLU A 175 -20.43 13.61 -3.63
CA GLU A 175 -20.29 14.61 -2.56
C GLU A 175 -19.91 13.95 -1.22
N GLN A 176 -20.58 12.85 -0.86
CA GLN A 176 -20.27 12.09 0.35
C GLN A 176 -18.87 11.48 0.30
N PHE A 177 -18.49 10.92 -0.86
CA PHE A 177 -17.15 10.36 -1.09
C PHE A 177 -16.05 11.41 -0.90
N MET A 178 -16.25 12.62 -1.45
CA MET A 178 -15.31 13.73 -1.35
C MET A 178 -15.16 14.27 0.07
N LEU A 179 -16.28 14.42 0.79
CA LEU A 179 -16.29 15.02 2.11
C LEU A 179 -15.72 14.07 3.17
N GLY A 180 -15.92 12.75 3.01
CA GLY A 180 -15.41 11.77 3.97
C GLY A 180 -16.02 11.93 5.37
N GLU A 181 -17.25 12.43 5.47
CA GLU A 181 -17.91 12.72 6.75
C GLU A 181 -18.94 11.66 7.17
N LYS A 182 -19.27 10.72 6.27
CA LYS A 182 -20.34 9.74 6.48
C LYS A 182 -19.94 8.37 5.97
N TRP A 183 -20.26 7.36 6.79
CA TRP A 183 -20.11 5.94 6.46
C TRP A 183 -20.56 5.60 5.02
N PRO A 184 -19.75 4.86 4.22
CA PRO A 184 -18.46 4.24 4.58
C PRO A 184 -17.23 5.12 4.42
N PHE A 185 -17.39 6.37 3.98
CA PHE A 185 -16.29 7.30 3.72
C PHE A 185 -16.04 8.15 4.96
N LEU A 186 -15.03 7.77 5.74
CA LEU A 186 -14.71 8.38 7.03
C LEU A 186 -13.31 8.97 7.00
N ASN A 187 -13.17 10.25 7.27
CA ASN A 187 -11.89 10.86 7.57
C ASN A 187 -11.34 10.28 8.90
N PRO A 188 -10.05 9.90 8.99
CA PRO A 188 -8.99 10.15 8.02
C PRO A 188 -8.62 8.96 7.09
N PHE A 189 -9.49 7.94 6.93
CA PHE A 189 -9.36 6.96 5.84
C PHE A 189 -9.57 7.61 4.46
N ASN A 190 -10.46 8.61 4.41
CA ASN A 190 -10.79 9.34 3.21
C ASN A 190 -10.07 10.68 3.17
N THR A 191 -9.59 11.03 1.98
CA THR A 191 -9.13 12.40 1.69
C THR A 191 -10.33 13.34 1.75
N ARG A 192 -10.16 14.51 2.38
CA ARG A 192 -11.19 15.54 2.47
C ARG A 192 -10.65 16.85 1.89
N HIS A 193 -10.88 17.04 0.59
CA HIS A 193 -10.45 18.24 -0.12
C HIS A 193 -11.55 19.29 -0.17
N ARG A 194 -11.15 20.56 -0.07
CA ARG A 194 -12.08 21.69 -0.27
C ARG A 194 -12.45 21.86 -1.74
N TYR A 195 -11.53 21.53 -2.64
CA TYR A 195 -11.62 21.80 -4.08
C TYR A 195 -11.61 20.50 -4.87
N LEU A 196 -12.46 20.41 -5.89
CA LEU A 196 -12.53 19.23 -6.75
C LEU A 196 -11.24 18.99 -7.54
N ALA A 197 -10.51 20.08 -7.85
CA ALA A 197 -9.24 20.02 -8.55
C ALA A 197 -8.20 19.11 -7.88
N SER A 198 -8.32 18.86 -6.57
CA SER A 198 -7.38 18.04 -5.82
C SER A 198 -7.63 16.54 -5.96
N GLY A 199 -8.74 16.10 -6.56
CA GLY A 199 -9.10 14.67 -6.64
C GLY A 199 -9.75 14.12 -5.37
N MET A 200 -10.11 12.82 -5.39
CA MET A 200 -10.78 12.14 -4.28
C MET A 200 -10.22 10.73 -4.09
N GLY A 201 -9.79 10.41 -2.87
CA GLY A 201 -9.28 9.10 -2.48
C GLY A 201 -9.96 8.54 -1.22
N SER A 202 -10.22 7.24 -1.23
CA SER A 202 -10.73 6.48 -0.09
C SER A 202 -9.82 5.29 0.18
N TYR A 203 -9.36 5.13 1.41
CA TYR A 203 -8.61 3.96 1.89
C TYR A 203 -9.47 3.03 2.77
N MET A 204 -10.79 3.19 2.73
CA MET A 204 -11.71 2.28 3.41
C MET A 204 -11.63 0.90 2.76
N SER A 205 -11.39 -0.14 3.58
CA SER A 205 -11.29 -1.52 3.10
C SER A 205 -12.67 -2.15 2.94
N LEU A 206 -13.00 -2.56 1.72
CA LEU A 206 -14.27 -3.20 1.35
C LEU A 206 -13.98 -4.60 0.81
N CYS A 207 -14.28 -5.62 1.62
CA CYS A 207 -14.03 -7.01 1.29
C CYS A 207 -15.26 -7.71 0.70
N TYR A 208 -15.01 -8.73 -0.11
CA TYR A 208 -15.99 -9.54 -0.80
C TYR A 208 -15.54 -11.00 -0.84
N SER A 209 -16.50 -11.92 -0.81
CA SER A 209 -16.23 -13.37 -0.84
C SER A 209 -16.34 -13.95 -2.25
N HIS A 210 -17.18 -13.36 -3.10
CA HIS A 210 -17.58 -13.91 -4.40
C HIS A 210 -17.34 -12.94 -5.54
N SER A 211 -17.74 -11.67 -5.39
CA SER A 211 -17.56 -10.67 -6.44
C SER A 211 -17.63 -9.23 -5.94
N MET A 212 -17.00 -8.34 -6.70
CA MET A 212 -17.05 -6.90 -6.49
C MET A 212 -17.14 -6.20 -7.84
N LYS A 213 -18.00 -5.19 -7.94
CA LYS A 213 -18.04 -4.26 -9.07
C LYS A 213 -18.17 -2.84 -8.55
N ILE A 214 -17.33 -1.94 -9.04
CA ILE A 214 -17.37 -0.51 -8.71
C ILE A 214 -17.70 0.26 -9.98
N SER A 215 -18.75 1.08 -9.91
CA SER A 215 -19.17 1.92 -11.02
C SER A 215 -19.27 3.39 -10.62
N TYR A 216 -18.87 4.27 -11.54
CA TYR A 216 -19.17 5.70 -11.49
C TYR A 216 -20.42 5.99 -12.32
N ILE A 217 -21.34 6.75 -11.73
CA ILE A 217 -22.60 7.18 -12.35
C ILE A 217 -22.54 8.71 -12.45
N PRO A 218 -22.32 9.28 -13.65
CA PRO A 218 -22.25 10.73 -13.85
C PRO A 218 -23.61 11.41 -13.70
N SER A 219 -23.59 12.72 -13.42
CA SER A 219 -24.79 13.57 -13.43
C SER A 219 -25.45 13.65 -14.79
N ASP A 220 -24.64 13.72 -15.85
CA ASP A 220 -25.07 13.91 -17.23
C ASP A 220 -24.75 12.68 -18.08
N PRO A 221 -25.62 12.34 -19.05
CA PRO A 221 -25.38 11.21 -19.93
C PRO A 221 -24.10 11.38 -20.75
N LEU A 222 -23.25 10.36 -20.72
CA LEU A 222 -22.07 10.22 -21.56
C LEU A 222 -22.45 9.91 -23.03
N PRO A 223 -21.53 10.19 -23.98
CA PRO A 223 -21.70 9.80 -25.37
C PRO A 223 -21.91 8.28 -25.53
N ASN A 224 -22.81 7.88 -26.43
CA ASN A 224 -23.07 6.46 -26.74
C ASN A 224 -21.82 5.71 -27.23
N ASN A 225 -20.96 6.42 -27.93
CA ASN A 225 -19.73 5.91 -28.52
C ASN A 225 -18.49 6.31 -27.70
N LEU A 226 -18.62 6.60 -26.39
CA LEU A 226 -17.52 7.08 -25.56
C LEU A 226 -16.26 6.22 -25.69
N PHE A 227 -16.38 4.90 -25.63
CA PHE A 227 -15.22 4.02 -25.82
C PHE A 227 -14.53 4.19 -27.17
N GLN A 228 -15.31 4.26 -28.26
CA GLN A 228 -14.76 4.47 -29.60
C GLN A 228 -14.20 5.89 -29.76
N LEU A 229 -14.82 6.88 -29.10
CA LEU A 229 -14.30 8.25 -29.03
C LEU A 229 -12.95 8.26 -28.35
N THR A 230 -12.83 7.67 -27.15
CA THR A 230 -11.57 7.51 -26.41
C THR A 230 -10.51 6.85 -27.28
N ILE A 231 -10.80 5.70 -27.90
CA ILE A 231 -9.86 5.04 -28.82
C ILE A 231 -9.45 5.96 -29.97
N ASN A 232 -10.42 6.64 -30.59
CA ASN A 232 -10.15 7.51 -31.74
C ASN A 232 -9.33 8.75 -31.35
N CYS A 233 -9.62 9.40 -30.24
CA CYS A 233 -8.86 10.57 -29.80
C CYS A 233 -7.45 10.17 -29.35
N SER A 234 -7.29 9.10 -28.56
CA SER A 234 -5.97 8.57 -28.18
C SER A 234 -5.14 8.14 -29.40
N ARG A 235 -5.76 7.73 -30.51
CA ARG A 235 -5.05 7.35 -31.74
C ARG A 235 -4.55 8.54 -32.56
N HIS A 236 -5.24 9.67 -32.50
CA HIS A 236 -4.96 10.84 -33.35
C HIS A 236 -4.37 12.01 -32.56
N ASP A 237 -3.91 11.77 -31.33
CA ASP A 237 -3.41 12.80 -30.41
C ASP A 237 -4.37 13.97 -30.25
N LEU A 238 -5.68 13.65 -30.27
CA LEU A 238 -6.74 14.63 -30.09
C LEU A 238 -7.11 14.67 -28.61
N TYR A 239 -7.51 15.85 -28.17
CA TYR A 239 -8.09 16.03 -26.85
C TYR A 239 -9.40 15.23 -26.73
N CYS A 240 -9.41 14.21 -25.88
CA CYS A 240 -10.61 13.43 -25.62
C CYS A 240 -11.66 14.29 -24.91
N PRO A 241 -12.94 14.21 -25.29
CA PRO A 241 -13.97 15.10 -24.78
C PRO A 241 -14.39 14.80 -23.33
N VAL A 242 -13.97 13.68 -22.78
CA VAL A 242 -14.33 13.20 -21.43
C VAL A 242 -13.05 12.69 -20.77
N HIS A 243 -12.83 13.09 -19.52
CA HIS A 243 -11.71 12.62 -18.69
C HIS A 243 -12.24 12.05 -17.38
N ILE A 244 -11.80 10.85 -17.03
CA ILE A 244 -12.16 10.14 -15.80
C ILE A 244 -10.90 9.41 -15.36
N TYR A 245 -10.26 9.91 -14.31
CA TYR A 245 -9.07 9.26 -13.77
C TYR A 245 -9.49 8.37 -12.62
N SER A 246 -9.09 7.11 -12.63
CA SER A 246 -9.43 6.21 -11.54
C SER A 246 -8.31 5.21 -11.30
N SER A 247 -8.15 4.84 -10.04
CA SER A 247 -7.26 3.76 -9.64
C SER A 247 -7.90 3.00 -8.48
N VAL A 248 -8.02 1.69 -8.62
CA VAL A 248 -8.58 0.79 -7.61
C VAL A 248 -7.53 -0.24 -7.24
N SER A 249 -6.97 -0.10 -6.03
CA SER A 249 -5.98 -1.02 -5.49
C SER A 249 -6.68 -2.13 -4.70
N ARG A 250 -6.29 -3.38 -4.96
CA ARG A 250 -6.90 -4.55 -4.34
C ARG A 250 -5.85 -5.54 -3.85
N ILE A 251 -6.27 -6.33 -2.86
CA ILE A 251 -5.59 -7.55 -2.44
C ILE A 251 -6.51 -8.73 -2.74
N LYS A 252 -6.05 -9.63 -3.60
CA LYS A 252 -6.76 -10.87 -3.97
C LYS A 252 -6.25 -12.03 -3.12
N PHE A 253 -7.19 -12.81 -2.58
CA PHE A 253 -6.88 -14.00 -1.78
C PHE A 253 -6.86 -15.25 -2.66
N PRO A 254 -6.11 -16.30 -2.27
CA PRO A 254 -6.21 -17.59 -2.94
C PRO A 254 -7.65 -18.10 -2.96
N THR A 255 -8.00 -18.86 -4.00
CA THR A 255 -9.30 -19.54 -4.06
C THR A 255 -9.56 -20.33 -2.78
N GLY A 256 -10.82 -20.30 -2.32
CA GLY A 256 -11.31 -20.94 -1.09
C GLY A 256 -10.88 -20.29 0.24
N ALA A 257 -10.18 -19.15 0.21
CA ALA A 257 -9.98 -18.32 1.39
C ALA A 257 -11.33 -17.82 1.94
N LYS A 258 -11.46 -17.73 3.27
CA LYS A 258 -12.64 -17.18 3.95
C LYS A 258 -12.42 -15.72 4.28
N VAL A 259 -13.21 -14.86 3.67
CA VAL A 259 -13.16 -13.40 3.85
C VAL A 259 -14.50 -12.94 4.38
N GLU A 260 -14.52 -12.07 5.40
CA GLU A 260 -15.78 -11.47 5.84
C GLU A 260 -16.21 -10.45 4.78
N SER A 261 -17.38 -10.67 4.19
CA SER A 261 -17.90 -9.74 3.19
C SER A 261 -18.46 -8.50 3.87
N PHE A 262 -18.13 -7.32 3.35
CA PHE A 262 -18.77 -6.07 3.76
C PHE A 262 -20.30 -6.15 3.66
N ALA A 263 -20.82 -6.82 2.62
CA ALA A 263 -22.25 -6.99 2.42
C ALA A 263 -22.92 -7.87 3.47
N SER A 264 -22.17 -8.74 4.14
CA SER A 264 -22.70 -9.67 5.14
C SER A 264 -22.76 -9.09 6.56
N ASP A 265 -21.89 -8.14 6.90
CA ASP A 265 -21.82 -7.54 8.24
C ASP A 265 -21.39 -6.06 8.21
N GLU A 266 -22.17 -5.24 7.53
CA GLU A 266 -21.92 -3.79 7.42
C GLU A 266 -21.85 -3.12 8.81
N TYR A 267 -22.64 -3.58 9.78
CA TYR A 267 -22.71 -3.01 11.12
C TYR A 267 -21.38 -3.15 11.88
N THR A 268 -20.80 -4.35 11.90
CA THR A 268 -19.50 -4.58 12.56
C THR A 268 -18.38 -3.83 11.85
N TYR A 269 -18.43 -3.78 10.51
CA TYR A 269 -17.53 -2.97 9.70
C TYR A 269 -17.58 -1.50 10.10
N LYS A 270 -18.78 -0.92 10.19
CA LYS A 270 -18.99 0.47 10.58
C LYS A 270 -18.45 0.76 11.98
N ALA A 271 -18.86 -0.03 12.97
CA ALA A 271 -18.45 0.18 14.36
C ALA A 271 -16.91 0.12 14.52
N THR A 272 -16.27 -0.81 13.80
CA THR A 272 -14.81 -0.93 13.81
C THR A 272 -14.13 0.22 13.08
N ALA A 273 -14.65 0.63 11.94
CA ALA A 273 -14.11 1.75 11.16
C ALA A 273 -14.20 3.08 11.92
N GLU A 274 -15.32 3.37 12.57
CA GLU A 274 -15.51 4.58 13.39
C GLU A 274 -14.52 4.64 14.56
N LEU A 275 -14.28 3.50 15.23
CA LEU A 275 -13.27 3.39 16.28
C LEU A 275 -11.86 3.69 15.74
N ILE A 276 -11.47 3.06 14.63
CA ILE A 276 -10.14 3.25 14.05
C ILE A 276 -9.99 4.68 13.51
N ALA A 277 -11.01 5.24 12.88
CA ALA A 277 -11.00 6.62 12.40
C ALA A 277 -10.74 7.61 13.55
N THR A 278 -11.38 7.37 14.70
CA THR A 278 -11.13 8.14 15.93
C THR A 278 -9.65 8.07 16.35
N MET A 279 -9.07 6.87 16.36
CA MET A 279 -7.67 6.66 16.72
C MET A 279 -6.69 7.28 15.71
N LEU A 280 -7.03 7.25 14.42
CA LEU A 280 -6.20 7.79 13.34
C LEU A 280 -6.26 9.32 13.22
N ASN A 281 -7.19 10.00 13.89
CA ASN A 281 -7.21 11.46 13.94
C ASN A 281 -6.07 12.03 14.81
N GLU A 282 -5.67 11.27 15.84
CA GLU A 282 -4.56 11.61 16.74
C GLU A 282 -3.61 10.40 16.85
N PRO A 283 -3.04 9.93 15.73
CA PRO A 283 -2.32 8.67 15.69
C PRO A 283 -1.16 8.64 16.68
N GLU A 284 -0.50 9.77 16.93
CA GLU A 284 0.57 9.94 17.91
C GLU A 284 0.15 9.59 19.35
N HIS A 285 -1.14 9.70 19.67
CA HIS A 285 -1.74 9.39 20.98
C HIS A 285 -2.31 7.97 21.06
N HIS A 286 -2.32 7.22 19.97
CA HIS A 286 -2.83 5.85 19.91
C HIS A 286 -1.78 4.82 19.52
N GLN A 287 -0.52 5.21 19.32
CA GLN A 287 0.58 4.27 19.08
C GLN A 287 0.77 3.29 20.26
N PRO A 288 1.49 2.17 20.09
CA PRO A 288 1.79 1.24 21.17
C PRO A 288 2.48 1.86 22.41
N VAL A 289 3.11 3.04 22.25
CA VAL A 289 3.71 3.84 23.34
C VAL A 289 2.72 4.74 24.06
N ALA A 290 1.62 5.10 23.41
CA ALA A 290 0.75 6.18 23.81
C ALA A 290 -0.30 5.78 24.86
N VAL A 291 0.06 4.88 25.78
CA VAL A 291 -0.66 4.75 27.05
C VAL A 291 -0.27 5.96 27.93
N HIS A 292 -0.84 7.10 27.55
CA HIS A 292 -1.09 8.40 28.18
C HIS A 292 -0.09 9.10 29.13
N ASP A 293 1.02 8.52 29.62
CA ASP A 293 1.79 9.19 30.69
C ASP A 293 3.33 9.14 30.62
N ASN A 294 3.95 8.62 29.54
CA ASN A 294 5.41 8.33 29.57
C ASN A 294 6.20 8.71 28.31
N CYS A 295 6.04 9.94 27.78
CA CYS A 295 7.04 10.45 26.84
C CYS A 295 8.27 10.95 27.63
N HIS A 296 9.31 10.11 27.69
CA HIS A 296 10.55 10.34 28.43
C HIS A 296 11.72 10.24 27.46
N LEU A 297 12.25 11.40 27.06
CA LEU A 297 13.29 11.49 26.03
C LEU A 297 14.68 11.50 26.69
N GLN A 298 15.56 10.60 26.26
CA GLN A 298 16.98 10.64 26.59
C GLN A 298 17.72 11.47 25.56
N CYS A 299 18.60 12.38 25.98
CA CYS A 299 19.32 13.26 25.07
C CYS A 299 20.78 12.83 24.85
N VAL A 300 21.25 12.93 23.60
CA VAL A 300 22.64 12.68 23.19
C VAL A 300 23.16 13.78 22.29
N LYS A 301 24.45 14.09 22.42
CA LYS A 301 25.15 15.03 21.53
C LYS A 301 25.57 14.34 20.24
N VAL A 302 25.13 14.88 19.12
CA VAL A 302 25.56 14.50 17.76
C VAL A 302 26.46 15.60 17.19
N CYS A 303 27.54 15.20 16.55
CA CYS A 303 28.63 16.02 16.02
C CYS A 303 28.95 15.57 14.59
N ARG A 304 29.60 16.45 13.84
CA ARG A 304 30.06 16.16 12.47
C ARG A 304 30.89 14.89 12.44
N GLY A 305 30.54 13.96 11.55
CA GLY A 305 31.25 12.70 11.32
C GLY A 305 31.24 11.73 12.51
N CYS A 306 30.46 12.00 13.57
CA CYS A 306 30.45 11.16 14.75
C CYS A 306 29.21 10.27 14.80
N ARG A 307 29.45 8.99 15.09
CA ARG A 307 28.42 7.98 15.32
C ARG A 307 28.01 7.95 16.78
N ARG A 308 26.71 7.82 17.03
CA ARG A 308 26.10 7.67 18.36
C ARG A 308 25.13 6.51 18.34
N ILE A 309 25.42 5.46 19.10
CA ILE A 309 24.47 4.40 19.35
C ILE A 309 23.42 4.93 20.31
N VAL A 310 22.17 5.01 19.85
CA VAL A 310 21.03 5.48 20.65
C VAL A 310 20.22 4.32 21.23
N PHE A 311 20.34 3.14 20.66
CA PHE A 311 19.75 1.94 21.24
C PHE A 311 20.54 0.71 20.84
N SER A 312 20.78 -0.19 21.79
CA SER A 312 21.36 -1.50 21.52
C SER A 312 20.77 -2.54 22.45
N GLN A 313 20.42 -3.70 21.91
CA GLN A 313 19.91 -4.82 22.69
C GLN A 313 20.40 -6.14 22.09
N ARG A 314 20.78 -7.12 22.94
CA ARG A 314 21.26 -8.46 22.56
C ARG A 314 20.29 -9.60 22.92
N ARG A 315 19.00 -9.28 23.00
CA ARG A 315 17.92 -10.24 23.26
C ARG A 315 16.79 -9.97 22.29
N SER A 316 16.06 -11.00 21.89
CA SER A 316 14.93 -10.87 20.97
C SER A 316 13.91 -9.80 21.43
N GLY A 317 13.40 -9.03 20.48
CA GLY A 317 12.39 -8.00 20.72
C GLY A 317 11.77 -7.49 19.43
N VAL A 318 10.88 -6.51 19.57
CA VAL A 318 10.33 -5.72 18.46
C VAL A 318 10.41 -4.27 18.88
N VAL A 319 11.17 -3.43 18.16
CA VAL A 319 11.03 -1.99 18.31
C VAL A 319 9.68 -1.61 17.74
N SER A 320 8.74 -1.18 18.58
CA SER A 320 7.39 -0.84 18.14
C SER A 320 7.23 0.63 17.81
N SER A 321 8.11 1.49 18.33
CA SER A 321 8.18 2.89 17.92
C SER A 321 9.48 3.58 18.34
N VAL A 322 9.76 4.69 17.66
CA VAL A 322 10.85 5.61 17.93
C VAL A 322 10.29 7.04 17.95
N LEU A 323 10.62 7.81 18.99
CA LEU A 323 10.31 9.23 19.12
C LEU A 323 11.61 10.03 19.10
N MET A 324 11.64 11.18 18.42
CA MET A 324 12.82 12.05 18.40
C MET A 324 12.51 13.55 18.36
N ARG A 325 13.41 14.35 18.93
CA ARG A 325 13.52 15.81 18.80
C ARG A 325 14.96 16.20 18.55
N VAL A 326 15.17 17.28 17.80
CA VAL A 326 16.49 17.81 17.47
C VAL A 326 16.59 19.27 17.89
N TYR A 327 17.63 19.60 18.63
CA TYR A 327 17.88 20.93 19.18
C TYR A 327 19.26 21.44 18.80
N ASP A 328 19.38 22.75 18.62
CA ASP A 328 20.65 23.44 18.56
C ASP A 328 21.29 23.46 19.94
N LEU A 329 22.43 22.77 20.11
CA LEU A 329 23.05 22.57 21.44
C LEU A 329 23.41 23.90 22.13
N GLY A 330 23.82 24.92 21.36
CA GLY A 330 24.23 26.21 21.90
C GLY A 330 23.07 27.10 22.36
N THR A 331 21.86 26.89 21.84
CA THR A 331 20.70 27.77 22.12
C THR A 331 19.55 27.06 22.82
N GLY A 332 19.53 25.72 22.80
CA GLY A 332 18.38 24.91 23.24
C GLY A 332 17.14 25.06 22.34
N LYS A 333 17.24 25.78 21.21
CA LYS A 333 16.12 25.96 20.29
C LYS A 333 15.89 24.69 19.48
N LEU A 334 14.62 24.34 19.30
CA LEU A 334 14.22 23.26 18.42
C LEU A 334 14.62 23.57 16.98
N ARG A 335 15.25 22.61 16.32
CA ARG A 335 15.67 22.74 14.93
C ARG A 335 14.51 22.43 13.98
N SER A 336 14.37 23.21 12.92
CA SER A 336 13.33 23.01 11.90
C SER A 336 13.70 21.97 10.84
N ASN A 337 14.98 21.86 10.51
CA ASN A 337 15.51 20.92 9.51
C ASN A 337 16.34 19.84 10.19
N TRP A 338 15.96 18.58 10.01
CA TRP A 338 16.63 17.43 10.63
C TRP A 338 17.53 16.65 9.65
N ASN A 339 17.77 17.17 8.45
CA ASN A 339 18.52 16.46 7.41
C ASN A 339 20.02 16.28 7.69
N ASP A 340 20.59 17.01 8.64
CA ASP A 340 22.01 16.88 9.01
C ASP A 340 22.30 15.71 9.95
N ILE A 341 21.29 14.90 10.28
CA ILE A 341 21.43 13.70 11.10
C ILE A 341 20.93 12.51 10.28
N LEU A 342 21.78 11.50 10.18
CA LEU A 342 21.48 10.23 9.54
C LEU A 342 21.10 9.22 10.61
N PHE A 343 20.12 8.37 10.30
CA PHE A 343 19.66 7.26 11.12
C PHE A 343 20.00 5.95 10.42
N SER A 344 20.54 5.02 11.20
CA SER A 344 20.84 3.66 10.74
C SER A 344 20.30 2.64 11.74
N ALA A 345 19.88 1.48 11.22
CA ALA A 345 19.46 0.33 12.01
C ALA A 345 20.08 -0.97 11.46
N SER A 346 20.58 -1.80 12.37
CA SER A 346 21.04 -3.15 12.07
C SER A 346 20.33 -4.18 12.94
N PHE A 347 20.03 -5.34 12.36
CA PHE A 347 19.26 -6.41 13.00
C PHE A 347 20.04 -7.72 12.93
N ASP A 348 20.13 -8.44 14.04
CA ASP A 348 20.68 -9.80 14.16
C ASP A 348 22.07 -10.02 13.58
N GLY A 349 22.91 -8.98 13.64
CA GLY A 349 24.27 -9.00 13.08
C GLY A 349 24.31 -8.94 11.55
N ARG A 350 23.17 -8.72 10.89
CA ARG A 350 23.10 -8.43 9.46
C ARG A 350 23.53 -6.97 9.23
N HIS A 351 24.34 -6.76 8.20
CA HIS A 351 24.77 -5.41 7.83
C HIS A 351 23.58 -4.57 7.34
N GLN A 352 23.40 -3.41 7.98
CA GLN A 352 22.68 -2.21 7.51
C GLN A 352 21.39 -2.44 6.70
N MET A 353 20.28 -2.79 7.37
CA MET A 353 18.97 -2.88 6.72
C MET A 353 18.29 -1.52 6.54
N ILE A 354 18.63 -0.56 7.42
CA ILE A 354 18.33 0.86 7.26
C ILE A 354 19.68 1.56 7.31
N GLU A 355 20.07 2.21 6.22
CA GLU A 355 21.39 2.83 6.10
C GLU A 355 21.25 4.32 5.81
N HIS A 356 21.82 5.14 6.70
CA HIS A 356 22.07 6.56 6.45
C HIS A 356 20.85 7.36 5.97
N ILE A 357 19.66 7.10 6.53
CA ILE A 357 18.44 7.83 6.20
C ILE A 357 18.42 9.14 6.97
N THR A 358 18.21 10.27 6.32
CA THR A 358 18.11 11.54 7.04
C THR A 358 16.90 11.54 7.99
N LEU A 359 17.07 12.06 9.22
CA LEU A 359 15.96 12.18 10.17
C LEU A 359 14.83 13.06 9.62
N GLY A 360 15.17 14.05 8.80
CA GLY A 360 14.19 14.87 8.09
C GLY A 360 13.26 14.00 7.24
N SER A 361 13.78 13.08 6.44
CA SER A 361 12.92 12.24 5.59
C SER A 361 12.22 11.13 6.35
N LEU A 362 12.87 10.56 7.36
CA LEU A 362 12.27 9.52 8.20
C LEU A 362 10.98 9.99 8.89
N PHE A 363 10.95 11.27 9.32
CA PHE A 363 9.84 11.85 10.08
C PHE A 363 9.06 12.95 9.34
N GLY A 364 9.37 13.24 8.06
CA GLY A 364 8.84 14.40 7.31
C GLY A 364 9.16 15.77 7.95
N ALA A 365 10.39 15.92 8.45
CA ALA A 365 10.97 17.13 9.02
C ALA A 365 12.00 17.80 8.07
N THR A 366 11.77 17.71 6.75
CA THR A 366 12.52 18.43 5.73
C THR A 366 12.14 19.91 5.71
N ALA A 367 13.08 20.78 6.08
CA ALA A 367 13.01 22.25 5.96
C ALA A 367 11.83 22.99 6.64
N SER A 368 10.92 22.30 7.33
CA SER A 368 9.73 22.89 7.91
C SER A 368 9.39 22.33 9.29
N LEU A 369 8.84 23.19 10.17
CA LEU A 369 8.22 22.79 11.43
C LEU A 369 6.74 22.40 11.27
N ASN A 370 6.21 22.38 10.04
CA ASN A 370 4.82 21.99 9.77
C ASN A 370 4.50 20.66 10.42
N GLU A 371 3.47 20.65 11.25
CA GLU A 371 2.98 19.43 11.87
C GLU A 371 2.22 18.61 10.84
N PHE A 372 2.43 17.31 10.84
CA PHE A 372 1.57 16.37 10.14
C PHE A 372 1.51 15.07 10.92
N GLY A 373 0.39 14.36 10.80
CA GLY A 373 0.23 13.07 11.42
C GLY A 373 -0.29 12.05 10.43
N ALA A 374 0.57 11.13 10.00
CA ALA A 374 0.15 9.92 9.29
C ALA A 374 0.03 8.76 10.29
N ALA A 375 -0.57 7.65 9.88
CA ALA A 375 -0.89 6.54 10.78
C ALA A 375 0.35 5.97 11.52
N ALA A 376 1.48 5.79 10.81
CA ALA A 376 2.67 5.16 11.36
C ALA A 376 3.90 6.07 11.45
N LEU A 377 3.84 7.28 10.90
CA LEU A 377 4.92 8.26 11.01
C LEU A 377 4.36 9.68 11.00
N GLY A 378 5.14 10.63 11.51
CA GLY A 378 4.77 12.02 11.43
C GLY A 378 5.54 12.89 12.41
N LYS A 379 5.06 14.11 12.56
CA LYS A 379 5.68 15.16 13.35
C LYS A 379 4.59 16.01 14.02
N LYS A 380 4.45 15.86 15.35
CA LYS A 380 3.36 16.46 16.15
C LYS A 380 3.87 17.04 17.46
N LYS A 381 3.22 18.09 17.98
CA LYS A 381 3.53 18.65 19.30
C LYS A 381 3.09 17.72 20.42
N LEU A 382 4.06 17.01 20.99
CA LEU A 382 3.86 16.14 22.15
C LEU A 382 4.37 16.81 23.42
N LYS A 383 3.81 16.47 24.57
CA LYS A 383 4.39 16.80 25.88
C LYS A 383 5.32 15.67 26.30
N CYS A 384 6.58 15.99 26.53
CA CYS A 384 7.63 15.04 26.92
C CYS A 384 8.50 15.61 28.03
N GLU A 385 9.05 14.73 28.85
CA GLU A 385 10.08 15.02 29.83
C GLU A 385 11.46 14.68 29.24
N HIS A 386 12.47 15.50 29.53
CA HIS A 386 13.82 15.31 29.02
C HIS A 386 14.75 14.87 30.15
N HIS A 387 15.48 13.80 29.90
CA HIS A 387 16.53 13.31 30.79
C HIS A 387 17.91 13.53 30.17
N ASN A 388 18.92 13.62 31.03
CA ASN A 388 20.33 13.77 30.64
C ASN A 388 20.60 15.05 29.83
N THR A 389 19.95 16.15 30.19
CA THR A 389 20.23 17.47 29.63
C THR A 389 20.30 18.52 30.73
N SER A 390 21.27 19.42 30.62
CA SER A 390 21.37 20.64 31.44
C SER A 390 20.73 21.86 30.77
N LEU A 391 20.22 21.70 29.54
CA LEU A 391 19.55 22.77 28.81
C LEU A 391 18.07 22.88 29.26
N PRO A 392 17.54 24.10 29.42
CA PRO A 392 16.11 24.31 29.66
C PRO A 392 15.33 24.08 28.36
N LEU A 393 14.91 22.83 28.12
CA LEU A 393 14.11 22.46 26.95
C LEU A 393 12.62 22.56 27.25
N LEU A 394 11.81 22.95 26.27
CA LEU A 394 10.37 23.04 26.43
C LEU A 394 9.74 21.64 26.40
N SER A 395 8.87 21.35 27.37
CA SER A 395 8.23 20.03 27.46
C SER A 395 7.29 19.75 26.27
N ARG A 396 6.56 20.76 25.79
CA ARG A 396 5.59 20.62 24.69
C ARG A 396 6.13 21.18 23.37
N GLU A 397 6.68 20.31 22.53
CA GLU A 397 7.27 20.68 21.25
C GLU A 397 7.06 19.62 20.18
N VAL A 398 7.32 20.04 18.94
CA VAL A 398 7.27 19.18 17.77
C VAL A 398 8.21 17.98 17.95
N THR A 399 7.63 16.79 17.86
CA THR A 399 8.26 15.48 18.08
C THR A 399 7.97 14.59 16.89
N GLY A 400 9.02 14.01 16.32
CA GLY A 400 8.90 13.01 15.26
C GLY A 400 8.55 11.66 15.87
N TYR A 401 7.61 10.94 15.27
CA TYR A 401 7.27 9.57 15.64
C TYR A 401 7.36 8.65 14.43
N PHE A 402 7.80 7.42 14.66
CA PHE A 402 7.90 6.36 13.66
C PHE A 402 7.56 5.03 14.33
N SER A 403 6.52 4.35 13.84
CA SER A 403 5.87 3.21 14.50
C SER A 403 5.77 1.96 13.64
N TYR A 404 6.56 1.87 12.57
CA TYR A 404 6.70 0.60 11.85
C TYR A 404 7.43 -0.41 12.75
N PRO A 405 6.87 -1.62 12.98
CA PRO A 405 7.50 -2.60 13.85
C PRO A 405 8.83 -3.11 13.30
N MET A 406 9.89 -3.11 14.12
CA MET A 406 11.20 -3.63 13.74
C MET A 406 11.53 -4.90 14.55
N PRO A 407 11.12 -6.10 14.08
CA PRO A 407 11.40 -7.36 14.78
C PRO A 407 12.87 -7.78 14.68
N PHE A 408 13.38 -8.40 15.74
CA PHE A 408 14.74 -8.97 15.82
C PHE A 408 14.82 -10.14 16.80
N TRP A 409 15.68 -11.13 16.52
CA TRP A 409 15.78 -12.37 17.30
C TRP A 409 17.04 -12.49 18.13
N LYS A 410 18.14 -11.88 17.69
CA LYS A 410 19.46 -11.92 18.34
C LYS A 410 19.86 -10.55 18.86
N SER A 411 19.80 -9.52 18.02
CA SER A 411 20.28 -8.19 18.40
C SER A 411 19.71 -7.08 17.54
N ILE A 412 19.74 -5.86 18.06
CA ILE A 412 19.49 -4.65 17.29
C ILE A 412 20.46 -3.56 17.73
N GLU A 413 20.87 -2.72 16.78
CA GLU A 413 21.55 -1.46 17.04
C GLU A 413 20.90 -0.35 16.21
N LEU A 414 20.52 0.74 16.87
CA LEU A 414 20.09 1.99 16.25
C LEU A 414 21.17 3.04 16.47
N SER A 415 21.61 3.72 15.41
CA SER A 415 22.60 4.78 15.50
C SER A 415 22.15 6.08 14.83
N LEU A 416 22.74 7.16 15.31
CA LEU A 416 22.66 8.49 14.72
C LEU A 416 24.05 8.96 14.33
N ASP A 417 24.17 9.52 13.14
CA ASP A 417 25.42 9.98 12.55
C ASP A 417 25.25 11.43 12.07
N GLY A 418 26.14 12.34 12.48
CA GLY A 418 26.12 13.71 11.97
C GLY A 418 26.75 13.80 10.59
N THR A 419 26.07 14.45 9.64
CA THR A 419 26.58 14.61 8.26
C THR A 419 27.82 15.51 8.21
N ASP A 420 28.53 15.49 7.08
CA ASP A 420 29.63 16.42 6.82
C ASP A 420 29.19 17.88 6.72
N PHE A 421 27.90 18.14 6.49
CA PHE A 421 27.30 19.47 6.43
C PHE A 421 26.98 20.04 7.81
N LEU A 422 27.14 19.25 8.87
CA LEU A 422 26.82 19.69 10.22
C LEU A 422 27.88 20.69 10.75
N ASN A 423 27.50 21.97 10.78
CA ASN A 423 28.41 23.06 11.18
C ASN A 423 28.61 23.19 12.71
N ALA A 424 27.63 22.77 13.50
CA ALA A 424 27.69 22.83 14.97
C ALA A 424 27.05 21.57 15.57
N PRO A 425 27.53 21.09 16.74
CA PRO A 425 26.92 19.95 17.40
C PRO A 425 25.44 20.20 17.75
N LEU A 426 24.63 19.15 17.63
CA LEU A 426 23.21 19.15 17.98
C LEU A 426 22.97 18.29 19.21
N LEU A 427 21.86 18.56 19.88
CA LEU A 427 21.30 17.67 20.90
C LEU A 427 20.11 16.94 20.29
N VAL A 428 20.17 15.61 20.25
CA VAL A 428 19.06 14.75 19.82
C VAL A 428 18.47 14.07 21.04
N CYS A 429 17.19 14.31 21.31
CA CYS A 429 16.46 13.69 22.40
C CYS A 429 15.50 12.64 21.84
N TYR A 430 15.60 11.40 22.32
CA TYR A 430 14.92 10.25 21.74
C TYR A 430 14.31 9.32 22.78
N GLN A 431 13.34 8.51 22.35
CA GLN A 431 12.81 7.38 23.10
C GLN A 431 12.58 6.21 22.13
N VAL A 432 13.06 5.03 22.51
CA VAL A 432 12.86 3.78 21.76
C VAL A 432 12.03 2.84 22.60
N HIS A 433 10.90 2.38 22.06
CA HIS A 433 10.04 1.44 22.75
C HIS A 433 10.18 0.03 22.16
N VAL A 434 10.39 -0.95 23.04
CA VAL A 434 10.59 -2.34 22.68
C VAL A 434 9.60 -3.24 23.41
N VAL A 435 8.91 -4.07 22.66
CA VAL A 435 8.04 -5.13 23.19
C VAL A 435 8.70 -6.51 22.99
N PRO A 436 8.26 -7.55 23.72
CA PRO A 436 8.73 -8.91 23.46
C PRO A 436 8.48 -9.32 22.03
N ASN A 437 9.40 -10.10 21.46
CA ASN A 437 9.20 -10.65 20.13
C ASN A 437 8.17 -11.79 20.18
N PHE A 438 7.13 -11.67 19.37
CA PHE A 438 6.07 -12.65 19.18
C PHE A 438 6.02 -13.19 17.74
N TYR A 439 6.99 -12.79 16.91
CA TYR A 439 7.10 -13.20 15.52
C TYR A 439 7.93 -14.49 15.37
N SER A 440 7.47 -15.35 14.47
CA SER A 440 8.27 -16.46 13.96
C SER A 440 9.35 -15.93 13.02
N SER A 441 10.61 -16.31 13.22
CA SER A 441 11.70 -15.94 12.31
C SER A 441 11.58 -16.54 10.91
N LEU A 442 10.68 -17.51 10.72
CA LEU A 442 10.44 -18.15 9.41
C LEU A 442 9.44 -17.38 8.54
N ASP A 443 8.50 -16.68 9.17
CA ASP A 443 7.37 -16.01 8.50
C ASP A 443 7.35 -14.51 8.83
N THR A 444 8.52 -13.90 9.02
CA THR A 444 8.63 -12.47 9.32
C THR A 444 9.82 -11.82 8.61
N GLY A 445 9.54 -10.71 7.91
CA GLY A 445 10.55 -9.89 7.24
C GLY A 445 11.19 -8.88 8.19
N TYR A 446 12.41 -8.46 7.88
CA TYR A 446 13.04 -7.32 8.55
C TYR A 446 12.55 -6.03 7.92
N LEU A 447 12.51 -4.95 8.69
CA LEU A 447 12.23 -3.62 8.15
C LEU A 447 13.43 -3.10 7.37
N HIS A 448 13.17 -2.60 6.17
CA HIS A 448 14.11 -1.88 5.32
C HIS A 448 13.55 -0.52 4.95
N ILE A 449 14.46 0.44 4.78
CA ILE A 449 14.14 1.76 4.24
C ILE A 449 15.21 2.08 3.20
N GLU A 450 14.78 2.31 1.97
CA GLU A 450 15.66 2.70 0.87
C GLU A 450 15.36 4.13 0.46
N LYS A 451 16.41 4.96 0.40
CA LYS A 451 16.29 6.35 -0.08
C LYS A 451 17.16 6.55 -1.31
N SER A 452 16.53 7.04 -2.37
CA SER A 452 17.17 7.38 -3.64
C SER A 452 17.04 8.88 -3.92
N TYR A 453 18.06 9.46 -4.55
CA TYR A 453 18.10 10.88 -4.92
C TYR A 453 18.33 11.01 -6.41
N PHE A 454 17.65 11.97 -7.03
CA PHE A 454 17.75 12.26 -8.46
C PHE A 454 17.85 13.76 -8.71
N SER A 455 18.44 14.12 -9.84
CA SER A 455 18.29 15.46 -10.41
C SER A 455 16.85 15.69 -10.91
N ASP A 456 16.56 16.90 -11.39
CA ASP A 456 15.32 17.25 -12.09
C ASP A 456 15.24 16.73 -13.53
N ASN A 457 16.24 15.97 -14.00
CA ASN A 457 16.11 15.25 -15.26
C ASN A 457 15.13 14.08 -15.12
N VAL A 458 13.96 14.23 -15.75
CA VAL A 458 12.85 13.26 -15.68
C VAL A 458 12.53 12.61 -17.03
N THR A 459 13.39 12.78 -18.05
CA THR A 459 13.10 12.25 -19.39
C THR A 459 13.06 10.72 -19.43
N GLY A 460 13.95 10.06 -18.68
CA GLY A 460 13.99 8.61 -18.54
C GLY A 460 13.49 8.10 -17.19
N TYR A 461 13.39 6.78 -17.06
CA TYR A 461 12.83 6.14 -15.87
C TYR A 461 13.78 6.18 -14.66
N ARG A 462 13.22 6.18 -13.46
CA ARG A 462 13.93 6.14 -12.18
C ARG A 462 13.58 4.83 -11.47
N GLN A 463 14.57 4.01 -11.17
CA GLN A 463 14.36 2.79 -10.38
C GLN A 463 14.36 3.16 -8.90
N LEU A 464 13.25 2.88 -8.19
CA LEU A 464 13.09 3.26 -6.78
C LEU A 464 13.30 2.08 -5.82
N LEU A 465 12.99 0.86 -6.26
CA LEU A 465 13.23 -0.37 -5.50
C LEU A 465 13.45 -1.54 -6.47
N SER A 466 14.40 -2.42 -6.14
CA SER A 466 14.53 -3.73 -6.77
C SER A 466 14.94 -4.76 -5.74
N VAL A 467 14.02 -5.70 -5.47
CA VAL A 467 14.24 -6.83 -4.58
C VAL A 467 14.02 -8.11 -5.38
N THR A 468 14.94 -9.04 -5.26
CA THR A 468 14.90 -10.35 -5.94
C THR A 468 15.14 -11.48 -4.95
N ASP A 469 14.74 -12.69 -5.34
CA ASP A 469 14.87 -13.92 -4.55
C ASP A 469 14.41 -13.78 -3.09
N SER A 470 13.35 -13.00 -2.88
CA SER A 470 12.82 -12.70 -1.57
C SER A 470 11.31 -12.50 -1.58
N TRP A 471 10.63 -12.99 -0.56
CA TRP A 471 9.27 -12.55 -0.24
C TRP A 471 9.31 -11.34 0.72
N GLY A 472 8.28 -10.51 0.62
CA GLY A 472 8.14 -9.30 1.42
C GLY A 472 6.91 -8.48 1.05
N GLN A 473 6.92 -7.22 1.48
CA GLN A 473 5.88 -6.26 1.14
C GLN A 473 6.35 -4.82 1.24
N VAL A 474 5.93 -3.97 0.30
CA VAL A 474 6.10 -2.52 0.40
C VAL A 474 4.97 -1.94 1.25
N VAL A 475 5.32 -1.09 2.22
CA VAL A 475 4.42 -0.58 3.26
C VAL A 475 4.40 0.95 3.36
N GLY A 476 5.16 1.62 2.50
CA GLY A 476 5.13 3.07 2.40
C GLY A 476 6.05 3.60 1.30
N MET A 477 5.65 4.73 0.74
CA MET A 477 6.45 5.52 -0.19
C MET A 477 6.30 6.99 0.18
N MET A 478 7.42 7.70 0.22
CA MET A 478 7.48 9.15 0.38
C MET A 478 8.26 9.74 -0.78
N MET A 479 7.91 10.96 -1.16
CA MET A 479 8.59 11.69 -2.22
C MET A 479 8.81 13.13 -1.79
N GLU A 480 10.01 13.63 -2.07
CA GLU A 480 10.40 15.02 -1.87
C GLU A 480 10.76 15.60 -3.23
N ILE A 481 10.03 16.62 -3.65
CA ILE A 481 10.32 17.41 -4.84
C ILE A 481 10.74 18.78 -4.34
N ASP A 482 11.96 19.22 -4.66
CA ASP A 482 12.44 20.54 -4.26
C ASP A 482 12.92 21.33 -5.48
N ASN A 483 12.66 22.63 -5.43
CA ASN A 483 13.09 23.61 -6.41
C ASN A 483 12.69 23.28 -7.86
N LEU A 484 11.58 22.57 -8.07
CA LEU A 484 11.14 22.22 -9.41
C LEU A 484 10.64 23.49 -10.12
N ARG A 485 11.19 23.77 -11.31
CA ARG A 485 10.75 24.89 -12.13
C ARG A 485 9.63 24.42 -13.06
N PRO A 486 8.58 25.25 -13.27
CA PRO A 486 7.55 24.93 -14.26
C PRO A 486 8.14 24.86 -15.67
N LEU A 487 7.66 23.92 -16.49
CA LEU A 487 7.89 23.97 -17.93
C LEU A 487 7.02 25.10 -18.51
N GLN A 488 7.63 26.09 -19.17
CA GLN A 488 6.91 27.17 -19.84
C GLN A 488 6.48 26.73 -21.26
N GLY A 489 5.19 26.85 -21.59
CA GLY A 489 4.62 26.53 -22.90
C GLY A 489 3.17 27.01 -23.06
N THR A 490 2.71 27.21 -24.32
CA THR A 490 1.55 28.06 -24.68
C THR A 490 0.16 27.43 -24.64
N MET A 491 -0.03 26.22 -24.11
CA MET A 491 -1.37 25.60 -24.00
C MET A 491 -1.54 24.89 -22.64
N LEU A 492 -2.53 25.35 -21.87
CA LEU A 492 -3.05 24.82 -20.59
C LEU A 492 -1.99 24.34 -19.58
N ASN A 493 -1.58 25.34 -18.78
CA ASN A 493 -1.00 25.32 -17.44
C ASN A 493 0.42 24.75 -17.34
N GLU A 494 1.29 25.50 -16.64
CA GLU A 494 2.64 25.10 -16.22
C GLU A 494 2.68 23.60 -15.87
N ARG A 495 3.20 22.75 -16.77
CA ARG A 495 3.27 21.31 -16.55
C ARG A 495 4.57 20.98 -15.83
N TRP A 496 4.49 20.14 -14.81
CA TRP A 496 5.66 19.59 -14.13
C TRP A 496 5.82 18.14 -14.56
N ALA A 497 6.74 17.90 -15.49
CA ALA A 497 6.98 16.57 -16.05
C ALA A 497 7.21 15.50 -14.96
N ALA A 498 7.86 15.86 -13.85
CA ALA A 498 8.04 14.97 -12.69
C ALA A 498 6.71 14.46 -12.09
N LEU A 499 5.61 15.23 -12.21
CA LEU A 499 4.30 14.86 -11.69
C LEU A 499 3.53 13.95 -12.65
N GLN A 500 3.74 14.09 -13.96
CA GLN A 500 3.10 13.24 -14.97
C GLN A 500 3.77 11.87 -15.11
N SER A 501 4.72 11.52 -14.23
CA SER A 501 5.41 10.23 -14.29
C SER A 501 4.59 9.13 -13.64
N ASP A 502 4.38 8.02 -14.35
CA ASP A 502 3.63 6.89 -13.82
C ASP A 502 4.46 6.03 -12.86
N VAL A 503 3.81 5.55 -11.80
CA VAL A 503 4.36 4.50 -10.94
C VAL A 503 4.09 3.16 -11.62
N VAL A 504 5.15 2.40 -11.90
CA VAL A 504 5.05 1.09 -12.53
C VAL A 504 5.69 0.04 -11.64
N MET A 505 5.01 -1.09 -11.49
CA MET A 505 5.48 -2.20 -10.65
C MET A 505 5.43 -3.53 -11.39
N PHE A 506 6.51 -4.27 -11.28
CA PHE A 506 6.62 -5.65 -11.73
C PHE A 506 6.79 -6.54 -10.50
N ILE A 507 5.81 -7.42 -10.25
CA ILE A 507 5.77 -8.25 -9.05
C ILE A 507 6.03 -9.70 -9.44
N ASP A 508 6.81 -10.43 -8.63
CA ASP A 508 7.06 -11.87 -8.72
C ASP A 508 7.51 -12.37 -10.10
N GLY A 509 8.37 -11.60 -10.77
CA GLY A 509 8.95 -11.96 -12.07
C GLY A 509 7.98 -11.85 -13.25
N VAL A 510 6.79 -11.27 -13.06
CA VAL A 510 5.90 -10.87 -14.15
C VAL A 510 6.61 -9.79 -14.97
N GLN A 511 6.76 -10.00 -16.28
CA GLN A 511 7.41 -9.06 -17.19
C GLN A 511 6.44 -7.99 -17.72
N ALA A 512 5.14 -8.25 -17.67
CA ALA A 512 4.13 -7.22 -17.82
C ALA A 512 3.92 -6.46 -16.49
N ALA A 513 3.62 -5.18 -16.56
CA ALA A 513 3.35 -4.37 -15.37
C ALA A 513 2.13 -4.92 -14.62
N SER A 514 2.32 -5.24 -13.34
CA SER A 514 1.24 -5.62 -12.42
C SER A 514 0.47 -4.39 -11.93
N VAL A 515 1.14 -3.24 -11.93
CA VAL A 515 0.59 -1.92 -11.62
C VAL A 515 1.11 -0.96 -12.67
N LEU A 516 0.19 -0.23 -13.31
CA LEU A 516 0.48 0.86 -14.25
C LEU A 516 -0.32 2.08 -13.78
N GLY A 517 0.38 3.07 -13.23
CA GLY A 517 -0.21 4.31 -12.70
C GLY A 517 -0.83 5.21 -13.78
N THR A 518 -1.42 6.31 -13.35
CA THR A 518 -2.03 7.35 -14.21
C THR A 518 -1.42 8.74 -14.00
N GLY A 519 -0.39 8.81 -13.15
CA GLY A 519 0.26 10.03 -12.69
C GLY A 519 0.85 9.84 -11.30
N LEU A 520 1.85 10.64 -10.97
CA LEU A 520 2.44 10.63 -9.64
C LEU A 520 1.46 11.17 -8.61
N GLU A 521 0.78 12.26 -8.93
CA GLU A 521 -0.25 12.85 -8.06
C GLU A 521 -1.38 11.84 -7.81
N ASP A 522 -1.79 11.12 -8.85
CA ASP A 522 -2.83 10.12 -8.79
C ASP A 522 -2.43 8.95 -7.88
N TYR A 523 -1.16 8.52 -7.93
CA TYR A 523 -0.64 7.51 -6.99
C TYR A 523 -0.80 7.96 -5.53
N PHE A 524 -0.57 9.24 -5.26
CA PHE A 524 -0.80 9.87 -3.96
C PHE A 524 -2.26 10.31 -3.75
N SER A 525 -3.23 9.84 -4.53
CA SER A 525 -4.65 10.18 -4.39
C SER A 525 -4.97 11.68 -4.56
N TYR A 526 -4.15 12.38 -5.33
CA TYR A 526 -4.35 13.77 -5.72
C TYR A 526 -4.57 13.89 -7.23
N ALA A 527 -4.88 15.08 -7.73
CA ALA A 527 -5.02 15.36 -9.15
C ALA A 527 -4.37 16.71 -9.52
N HIS A 528 -4.18 16.95 -10.82
CA HIS A 528 -3.69 18.21 -11.40
C HIS A 528 -2.39 18.73 -10.75
N GLY A 529 -1.40 17.86 -10.57
CA GLY A 529 -0.10 18.26 -10.01
C GLY A 529 -0.15 18.82 -8.58
N PHE A 530 -0.95 18.20 -7.71
CA PHE A 530 -1.14 18.58 -6.29
C PHE A 530 -1.74 19.98 -6.07
N ASN A 531 -2.33 20.57 -7.09
CA ASN A 531 -2.90 21.90 -6.98
C ASN A 531 -4.07 21.91 -5.97
N MET A 532 -4.12 22.94 -5.12
CA MET A 532 -5.13 23.12 -4.07
C MET A 532 -5.12 22.03 -2.98
N ALA A 533 -4.10 21.16 -2.98
CA ALA A 533 -3.88 20.09 -2.02
C ALA A 533 -2.75 20.39 -1.03
N GLU A 534 -2.32 21.65 -0.94
CA GLU A 534 -1.14 22.05 -0.18
C GLU A 534 -1.34 21.88 1.32
N ASN A 535 -0.34 21.27 1.96
CA ASN A 535 -0.31 21.04 3.41
C ASN A 535 -1.51 20.20 3.90
N THR A 536 -1.94 19.21 3.11
CA THR A 536 -3.00 18.26 3.46
C THR A 536 -2.41 16.96 4.01
N THR A 537 -3.05 16.39 5.03
CA THR A 537 -2.52 15.23 5.76
C THR A 537 -3.67 14.32 6.19
N TYR A 538 -3.59 13.03 5.87
CA TYR A 538 -4.56 12.00 6.25
C TYR A 538 -3.83 10.76 6.79
N ALA A 539 -4.56 9.72 7.20
CA ALA A 539 -3.93 8.57 7.85
C ALA A 539 -2.92 7.86 6.94
N PHE A 540 -3.26 7.69 5.67
CA PHE A 540 -2.47 6.89 4.73
C PHE A 540 -1.91 7.70 3.57
N VAL A 541 -2.27 8.97 3.43
CA VAL A 541 -1.80 9.79 2.31
C VAL A 541 -1.73 11.27 2.70
N GLY A 542 -0.81 12.02 2.10
CA GLY A 542 -0.66 13.44 2.39
C GLY A 542 0.33 14.15 1.49
N ASN A 543 0.16 15.46 1.38
CA ASN A 543 1.11 16.44 0.84
C ASN A 543 1.37 17.45 1.96
N TYR A 544 2.26 17.08 2.87
CA TYR A 544 2.42 17.73 4.17
C TYR A 544 3.30 18.99 4.14
N HIS A 545 4.01 19.19 3.04
CA HIS A 545 4.75 20.40 2.79
C HIS A 545 4.62 20.76 1.32
N ALA A 546 3.92 21.86 1.08
CA ALA A 546 3.91 22.50 -0.23
C ALA A 546 4.15 23.99 -0.06
N SER A 547 5.06 24.53 -0.88
CA SER A 547 5.27 25.97 -1.00
C SER A 547 4.79 26.46 -2.36
N PRO A 548 3.54 26.94 -2.48
CA PRO A 548 3.10 27.60 -3.70
C PRO A 548 3.25 29.11 -3.52
N ARG A 549 4.24 29.72 -4.17
CA ARG A 549 4.13 31.14 -4.55
C ARG A 549 4.66 31.29 -5.95
N ARG A 550 3.92 32.03 -6.79
CA ARG A 550 4.13 32.26 -8.25
C ARG A 550 5.51 32.85 -8.64
N LYS A 551 6.48 32.90 -7.72
CA LYS A 551 7.85 33.39 -7.89
C LYS A 551 8.91 32.57 -7.12
N GLU A 552 8.51 31.55 -6.35
CA GLU A 552 9.43 30.70 -5.58
C GLU A 552 9.59 29.32 -6.27
N PRO A 553 10.75 28.67 -6.14
CA PRO A 553 10.92 27.29 -6.59
C PRO A 553 9.92 26.36 -5.91
N LEU A 554 9.22 25.54 -6.69
CA LEU A 554 8.13 24.72 -6.15
C LEU A 554 8.67 23.53 -5.38
N THR A 555 8.03 23.27 -4.25
CA THR A 555 8.39 22.19 -3.33
C THR A 555 7.13 21.42 -2.95
N TRP A 556 7.19 20.09 -3.04
CA TRP A 556 6.12 19.17 -2.62
C TRP A 556 6.71 17.97 -1.91
N HIS A 557 6.28 17.73 -0.67
CA HIS A 557 6.64 16.52 0.07
C HIS A 557 5.39 15.70 0.35
N CYS A 558 5.35 14.52 -0.23
CA CYS A 558 4.17 13.65 -0.25
C CYS A 558 4.48 12.29 0.39
N TYR A 559 3.45 11.63 0.91
CA TYR A 559 3.53 10.24 1.36
C TYR A 559 2.28 9.45 0.99
N ARG A 560 2.45 8.15 0.79
CA ARG A 560 1.42 7.13 0.77
C ARG A 560 1.90 5.95 1.63
N LEU A 561 1.16 5.62 2.68
CA LEU A 561 1.47 4.52 3.58
C LEU A 561 0.62 3.31 3.21
N HIS A 562 1.26 2.27 2.70
CA HIS A 562 0.65 0.99 2.35
C HIS A 562 0.43 0.11 3.59
N ILE A 563 -0.33 0.65 4.55
CA ILE A 563 -0.66 -0.04 5.82
C ILE A 563 -1.91 -0.90 5.65
N ALA A 564 -2.96 -0.32 5.08
CA ALA A 564 -4.20 -1.03 4.75
C ALA A 564 -4.04 -1.84 3.47
N ASP A 565 -3.23 -1.36 2.52
CA ASP A 565 -2.97 -1.95 1.21
C ASP A 565 -1.48 -2.30 0.98
N PRO A 566 -0.82 -3.15 1.81
CA PRO A 566 0.55 -3.58 1.55
C PRO A 566 0.70 -4.19 0.15
N ILE A 567 1.81 -3.87 -0.52
CA ILE A 567 2.13 -4.42 -1.84
C ILE A 567 2.95 -5.68 -1.64
N TYR A 568 2.29 -6.83 -1.61
CA TYR A 568 2.93 -8.13 -1.38
C TYR A 568 3.74 -8.58 -2.61
N PHE A 569 4.88 -9.21 -2.34
CA PHE A 569 5.65 -9.96 -3.32
C PHE A 569 6.18 -11.24 -2.67
N SER A 570 6.16 -12.34 -3.42
CA SER A 570 6.63 -13.65 -2.95
C SER A 570 7.99 -14.04 -3.53
N GLN A 571 8.50 -13.39 -4.56
CA GLN A 571 9.80 -13.67 -5.17
C GLN A 571 10.58 -12.41 -5.49
N SER A 572 9.91 -11.36 -5.98
CA SER A 572 10.60 -10.14 -6.39
C SER A 572 9.66 -8.97 -6.51
N ILE A 573 10.18 -7.75 -6.39
CA ILE A 573 9.50 -6.53 -6.82
C ILE A 573 10.49 -5.60 -7.51
N GLU A 574 10.11 -5.08 -8.67
CA GLU A 574 10.76 -3.96 -9.34
C GLU A 574 9.76 -2.80 -9.35
N LEU A 575 10.11 -1.69 -8.70
CA LEU A 575 9.28 -0.48 -8.64
C LEU A 575 10.05 0.65 -9.31
N ILE A 576 9.43 1.23 -10.34
CA ILE A 576 10.00 2.34 -11.11
C ILE A 576 9.02 3.51 -11.15
N MET A 577 9.60 4.68 -11.40
CA MET A 577 8.89 5.86 -11.84
C MET A 577 9.23 6.07 -13.32
N GLU A 578 8.22 6.18 -14.18
CA GLU A 578 8.47 6.36 -15.61
C GLU A 578 9.14 7.70 -15.93
N GLY A 579 9.70 7.74 -17.13
CA GLY A 579 10.20 8.99 -17.71
C GLY A 579 9.07 9.84 -18.25
N THR A 580 9.42 10.96 -18.89
CA THR A 580 8.44 11.85 -19.51
C THR A 580 8.63 11.97 -21.03
N SER A 581 9.49 11.17 -21.63
CA SER A 581 9.69 11.16 -23.08
C SER A 581 9.88 9.74 -23.56
N GLU A 582 9.02 9.29 -24.48
CA GLU A 582 9.01 7.93 -25.01
C GLU A 582 10.38 7.49 -25.54
N GLU A 583 11.11 8.38 -26.22
CA GLU A 583 12.47 8.13 -26.73
C GLU A 583 13.45 7.73 -25.59
N TYR A 584 13.20 8.21 -24.38
CA TYR A 584 14.08 8.05 -23.21
C TYR A 584 13.51 7.09 -22.16
N PHE A 585 12.34 6.48 -22.39
CA PHE A 585 11.72 5.58 -21.42
C PHE A 585 12.59 4.39 -21.03
N GLN A 586 13.46 3.96 -21.93
CA GLN A 586 14.39 2.85 -21.71
C GLN A 586 15.70 3.28 -21.04
N ILE A 587 15.93 4.59 -20.89
CA ILE A 587 17.14 5.14 -20.32
C ILE A 587 16.92 5.30 -18.81
N LYS A 588 17.64 4.49 -18.04
CA LYS A 588 17.68 4.62 -16.59
C LYS A 588 18.37 5.92 -16.21
N GLN A 589 17.67 6.78 -15.47
CA GLN A 589 18.26 7.97 -14.90
C GLN A 589 19.24 7.59 -13.77
N PRO A 590 20.48 8.10 -13.80
CA PRO A 590 21.43 7.85 -12.73
C PRO A 590 20.98 8.55 -11.45
N GLY A 591 21.07 7.84 -10.33
CA GLY A 591 20.93 8.45 -9.01
C GLY A 591 22.11 9.40 -8.72
N ILE A 592 21.86 10.40 -7.89
CA ILE A 592 22.89 11.30 -7.36
C ILE A 592 23.18 10.97 -5.90
N SER A 593 24.34 11.38 -5.39
CA SER A 593 24.64 11.23 -3.96
C SER A 593 23.81 12.19 -3.11
N HIS A 594 23.64 11.86 -1.82
CA HIS A 594 23.02 12.80 -0.86
C HIS A 594 23.75 14.15 -0.82
N GLN A 595 25.09 14.15 -0.93
CA GLN A 595 25.90 15.37 -0.95
C GLN A 595 25.58 16.25 -2.17
N GLU A 596 25.47 15.65 -3.36
CA GLU A 596 25.07 16.38 -4.58
C GLU A 596 23.63 16.87 -4.48
N TYR A 597 22.71 16.07 -3.93
CA TYR A 597 21.33 16.50 -3.70
C TYR A 597 21.26 17.74 -2.80
N VAL A 598 21.96 17.75 -1.66
CA VAL A 598 22.02 18.92 -0.76
C VAL A 598 22.64 20.13 -1.45
N LYS A 599 23.72 19.95 -2.21
CA LYS A 599 24.35 21.02 -2.97
C LYS A 599 23.39 21.63 -3.99
N ARG A 600 22.66 20.81 -4.75
CA ARG A 600 21.63 21.27 -5.71
C ARG A 600 20.51 22.04 -5.02
N GLN A 601 20.03 21.56 -3.87
CA GLN A 601 19.03 22.28 -3.07
C GLN A 601 19.53 23.69 -2.70
N GLN A 602 20.78 23.81 -2.22
CA GLN A 602 21.40 25.09 -1.86
C GLN A 602 21.60 26.02 -3.06
N GLU A 603 21.86 25.45 -4.25
CA GLU A 603 21.98 26.19 -5.52
C GLU A 603 20.62 26.55 -6.15
N GLY A 604 19.49 26.17 -5.53
CA GLY A 604 18.16 26.42 -6.08
C GLY A 604 17.87 25.64 -7.37
N LYS A 605 18.53 24.49 -7.54
CA LYS A 605 18.33 23.57 -8.67
C LYS A 605 17.30 22.52 -8.30
N GLY A 606 16.49 22.12 -9.28
CA GLY A 606 15.51 21.07 -9.12
C GLY A 606 16.15 19.74 -8.75
N CYS A 607 15.52 19.04 -7.81
CA CYS A 607 15.93 17.72 -7.36
C CYS A 607 14.74 16.96 -6.76
N LEU A 608 14.89 15.65 -6.74
CA LEU A 608 13.85 14.71 -6.33
C LEU A 608 14.47 13.69 -5.38
N SER A 609 13.75 13.26 -4.36
CA SER A 609 14.12 12.09 -3.57
C SER A 609 12.92 11.20 -3.31
N HIS A 610 13.16 9.89 -3.23
CA HIS A 610 12.14 8.90 -2.92
C HIS A 610 12.61 8.07 -1.75
N LEU A 611 11.71 7.80 -0.81
CA LEU A 611 11.94 6.92 0.32
C LEU A 611 10.91 5.80 0.26
N VAL A 612 11.37 4.56 0.15
CA VAL A 612 10.53 3.36 0.11
C VAL A 612 10.72 2.57 1.40
N ILE A 613 9.62 2.27 2.09
CA ILE A 613 9.59 1.49 3.33
C ILE A 613 9.04 0.11 2.99
N TYR A 614 9.76 -0.95 3.33
CA TYR A 614 9.35 -2.31 3.00
C TYR A 614 9.85 -3.33 4.03
N TYR A 615 9.21 -4.50 4.04
CA TYR A 615 9.69 -5.68 4.75
C TYR A 615 10.17 -6.72 3.76
N THR A 616 11.27 -7.41 4.07
CA THR A 616 11.77 -8.52 3.24
C THR A 616 12.49 -9.57 4.08
N SER A 617 12.44 -10.82 3.64
CA SER A 617 13.03 -11.96 4.38
C SER A 617 14.45 -12.32 3.94
N GLY A 618 14.81 -11.98 2.69
CA GLY A 618 16.00 -12.46 1.99
C GLY A 618 15.87 -13.92 1.50
N LYS A 619 14.64 -14.42 1.32
CA LYS A 619 14.37 -15.79 0.82
C LYS A 619 13.14 -15.80 -0.07
N SER A 620 13.22 -16.44 -1.23
CA SER A 620 12.06 -16.59 -2.11
C SER A 620 10.95 -17.38 -1.39
N GLY A 621 9.72 -16.95 -1.60
CA GLY A 621 8.49 -17.61 -1.21
C GLY A 621 7.80 -18.36 -2.35
N LEU A 622 8.35 -18.30 -3.57
CA LEU A 622 7.90 -19.06 -4.74
C LEU A 622 9.01 -19.97 -5.27
N THR A 623 8.61 -21.10 -5.82
CA THR A 623 9.47 -22.00 -6.59
C THR A 623 8.73 -22.41 -7.85
N LEU A 624 9.32 -22.14 -9.03
CA LEU A 624 8.80 -22.65 -10.30
C LEU A 624 8.92 -24.19 -10.28
N THR A 625 7.81 -24.90 -10.41
CA THR A 625 7.80 -26.37 -10.38
C THR A 625 7.54 -27.01 -11.72
N ASP A 626 6.81 -26.35 -12.62
CA ASP A 626 6.52 -26.90 -13.94
C ASP A 626 6.14 -25.81 -14.94
N THR A 627 6.24 -26.08 -16.25
CA THR A 627 5.80 -25.16 -17.32
C THR A 627 5.32 -25.92 -18.54
N LEU A 628 4.07 -25.64 -18.94
CA LEU A 628 3.47 -26.07 -20.19
C LEU A 628 3.67 -24.98 -21.26
N HIS A 629 4.37 -25.32 -22.33
CA HIS A 629 4.47 -24.51 -23.55
C HIS A 629 3.46 -24.99 -24.60
N LEU A 630 2.56 -24.11 -25.05
CA LEU A 630 1.61 -24.43 -26.11
C LEU A 630 2.27 -24.32 -27.49
N ALA A 631 1.74 -25.08 -28.46
CA ALA A 631 2.33 -25.27 -29.79
C ALA A 631 3.74 -25.90 -29.78
N ALA A 632 4.10 -26.60 -28.69
CA ALA A 632 5.31 -27.40 -28.57
C ALA A 632 4.92 -28.86 -28.28
N SER A 633 4.89 -29.71 -29.32
CA SER A 633 4.31 -31.06 -29.24
C SER A 633 4.86 -31.94 -28.10
N SER A 634 6.14 -31.82 -27.78
CA SER A 634 6.75 -32.53 -26.64
C SER A 634 6.19 -32.06 -25.30
N SER A 635 6.08 -30.75 -25.09
CA SER A 635 5.50 -30.16 -23.88
C SER A 635 4.02 -30.52 -23.77
N GLU A 636 3.25 -30.42 -24.85
CA GLU A 636 1.82 -30.74 -24.84
C GLU A 636 1.58 -32.22 -24.52
N THR A 637 2.43 -33.11 -25.02
CA THR A 637 2.37 -34.55 -24.73
C THR A 637 2.76 -34.85 -23.28
N GLU A 638 3.84 -34.25 -22.77
CA GLU A 638 4.28 -34.43 -21.37
C GLU A 638 3.19 -34.01 -20.35
N HIS A 639 2.44 -32.96 -20.68
CA HIS A 639 1.39 -32.41 -19.81
C HIS A 639 0.00 -33.01 -20.09
N GLU A 640 -0.08 -34.04 -20.94
CA GLU A 640 -1.33 -34.74 -21.26
C GLU A 640 -2.43 -33.77 -21.75
N LEU A 641 -2.05 -32.76 -22.56
CA LEU A 641 -2.97 -31.71 -23.01
C LEU A 641 -4.12 -32.32 -23.83
N LYS A 642 -5.34 -32.04 -23.41
CA LYS A 642 -6.59 -32.40 -24.10
C LYS A 642 -7.38 -31.14 -24.39
N ILE A 643 -7.89 -31.04 -25.62
CA ILE A 643 -8.73 -29.93 -26.04
C ILE A 643 -10.04 -30.51 -26.58
N GLN A 644 -11.15 -30.12 -25.98
CA GLN A 644 -12.49 -30.46 -26.45
C GLN A 644 -13.17 -29.19 -26.92
N SER A 645 -13.43 -29.07 -28.22
CA SER A 645 -14.17 -27.93 -28.76
C SER A 645 -15.67 -28.16 -28.61
N SER A 646 -16.40 -27.08 -28.33
CA SER A 646 -17.87 -27.04 -28.38
C SER A 646 -18.41 -27.10 -29.82
N PHE A 647 -17.58 -26.76 -30.82
CA PHE A 647 -17.95 -26.76 -32.24
C PHE A 647 -17.15 -27.80 -33.04
N LEU A 648 -17.85 -28.60 -33.85
CA LEU A 648 -17.30 -29.70 -34.67
C LEU A 648 -16.21 -29.30 -35.67
N GLN A 649 -16.01 -28.00 -35.94
CA GLN A 649 -15.00 -27.48 -36.89
C GLN A 649 -13.84 -26.71 -36.22
N ASP A 650 -13.82 -26.59 -34.90
CA ASP A 650 -12.84 -25.75 -34.20
C ASP A 650 -11.50 -26.45 -34.02
N LYS A 651 -10.56 -26.19 -34.94
CA LYS A 651 -9.17 -26.64 -34.82
C LYS A 651 -8.41 -25.58 -34.05
N SER A 652 -8.32 -25.64 -32.72
CA SER A 652 -7.61 -24.67 -31.86
C SER A 652 -6.29 -24.18 -32.49
N PRO A 653 -6.32 -23.06 -33.24
CA PRO A 653 -5.30 -22.85 -34.25
C PRO A 653 -4.03 -22.32 -33.61
N GLU A 654 -2.89 -22.83 -34.07
CA GLU A 654 -1.60 -22.31 -33.68
C GLU A 654 -1.42 -20.89 -34.24
N PHE A 655 -0.78 -20.02 -33.47
CA PHE A 655 -0.41 -18.69 -33.91
C PHE A 655 1.06 -18.41 -33.67
N PHE A 656 1.61 -17.49 -34.44
CA PHE A 656 2.96 -16.98 -34.28
C PHE A 656 2.96 -15.47 -34.18
N LEU A 657 3.69 -14.95 -33.20
CA LEU A 657 3.90 -13.53 -32.96
C LEU A 657 5.38 -13.22 -33.15
N ARG A 658 5.65 -12.10 -33.82
CA ARG A 658 7.01 -11.59 -34.01
C ARG A 658 7.15 -10.22 -33.38
N ASN A 659 8.33 -9.97 -32.80
CA ASN A 659 8.75 -8.66 -32.31
C ASN A 659 7.75 -8.00 -31.35
N LYS A 660 7.18 -8.78 -30.41
CA LYS A 660 6.19 -8.28 -29.43
C LYS A 660 6.84 -7.93 -28.09
N ARG A 661 6.16 -7.08 -27.32
CA ARG A 661 6.58 -6.60 -26.00
C ARG A 661 5.55 -6.91 -24.94
N TYR A 662 6.00 -6.93 -23.70
CA TYR A 662 5.12 -7.04 -22.54
C TYR A 662 4.45 -5.71 -22.23
N LEU A 663 3.17 -5.78 -21.91
CA LEU A 663 2.38 -4.60 -21.53
C LEU A 663 2.96 -3.92 -20.29
N GLY A 664 3.11 -2.59 -20.33
CA GLY A 664 3.69 -1.73 -19.31
C GLY A 664 5.21 -1.86 -19.17
N ALA A 665 5.89 -2.60 -20.05
CA ALA A 665 7.36 -2.77 -20.02
C ALA A 665 8.10 -1.71 -20.86
N CYS A 666 7.61 -0.47 -20.83
CA CYS A 666 8.17 0.64 -21.61
C CYS A 666 9.64 0.97 -21.28
N ASN A 667 10.09 0.60 -20.08
CA ASN A 667 11.48 0.74 -19.66
C ASN A 667 12.44 -0.29 -20.30
N LYS A 668 11.93 -1.24 -21.09
CA LYS A 668 12.70 -2.32 -21.73
C LYS A 668 12.52 -2.27 -23.25
N ASN A 669 13.60 -2.33 -24.00
CA ASN A 669 13.55 -2.36 -25.48
C ASN A 669 13.34 -3.77 -26.05
N GLU A 670 13.35 -4.78 -25.20
CA GLU A 670 13.38 -6.18 -25.58
C GLU A 670 12.10 -6.56 -26.33
N THR A 671 12.28 -7.22 -27.47
CA THR A 671 11.17 -7.78 -28.26
C THR A 671 11.32 -9.29 -28.33
N PHE A 672 10.19 -9.97 -28.36
CA PHE A 672 10.13 -11.41 -28.25
C PHE A 672 9.25 -12.01 -29.35
N ASP A 673 9.61 -13.22 -29.75
CA ASP A 673 8.83 -14.05 -30.66
C ASP A 673 8.15 -15.16 -29.85
N PHE A 674 6.86 -15.38 -30.12
CA PHE A 674 6.06 -16.34 -29.38
C PHE A 674 5.24 -17.23 -30.30
N ARG A 675 5.04 -18.47 -29.87
CA ARG A 675 4.07 -19.41 -30.43
C ARG A 675 3.03 -19.73 -29.38
N GLY A 676 1.82 -20.05 -29.81
CA GLY A 676 0.72 -20.39 -28.91
C GLY A 676 -0.46 -20.99 -29.63
N ARG A 677 -1.54 -21.26 -28.89
CA ARG A 677 -2.82 -21.76 -29.41
C ARG A 677 -3.95 -20.79 -29.12
N SER A 678 -4.87 -20.67 -30.07
CA SER A 678 -6.14 -19.96 -29.87
C SER A 678 -7.24 -20.95 -29.55
N PHE A 679 -8.12 -20.58 -28.62
CA PHE A 679 -9.25 -21.38 -28.19
C PHE A 679 -10.51 -20.52 -28.26
N SER A 680 -11.58 -21.10 -28.79
CA SER A 680 -12.89 -20.46 -28.81
C SER A 680 -13.55 -20.50 -27.45
N ALA A 681 -14.54 -19.63 -27.26
CA ALA A 681 -15.41 -19.67 -26.11
C ALA A 681 -16.05 -21.06 -25.95
N HIS A 682 -16.12 -21.52 -24.71
CA HIS A 682 -16.64 -22.83 -24.28
C HIS A 682 -15.83 -24.05 -24.71
N SER A 683 -14.63 -23.87 -25.28
CA SER A 683 -13.67 -24.97 -25.41
C SER A 683 -13.19 -25.41 -24.02
N LYS A 684 -12.98 -26.71 -23.81
CA LYS A 684 -12.36 -27.24 -22.57
C LYS A 684 -10.89 -27.59 -22.82
N ILE A 685 -10.01 -26.91 -22.09
CA ILE A 685 -8.56 -27.08 -22.16
C ILE A 685 -8.13 -27.79 -20.87
N THR A 686 -7.74 -29.04 -20.95
CA THR A 686 -7.33 -29.84 -19.80
C THR A 686 -5.85 -30.22 -19.91
N PHE A 687 -5.07 -30.00 -18.86
CA PHE A 687 -3.65 -30.38 -18.79
C PHE A 687 -3.21 -30.66 -17.36
N THR A 688 -2.13 -31.43 -17.19
CA THR A 688 -1.59 -31.82 -15.88
C THR A 688 -0.21 -31.24 -15.67
N MET A 689 0.03 -30.62 -14.51
CA MET A 689 1.32 -30.02 -14.13
C MET A 689 1.84 -30.60 -12.80
N LYS A 690 3.16 -30.61 -12.63
CA LYS A 690 3.87 -31.10 -11.44
C LYS A 690 4.04 -30.00 -10.39
N THR A 691 3.93 -30.38 -9.12
CA THR A 691 4.11 -29.49 -7.96
C THR A 691 4.83 -30.25 -6.82
N VAL A 692 5.20 -29.55 -5.75
CA VAL A 692 5.79 -30.18 -4.56
C VAL A 692 4.73 -30.51 -3.51
N ALA A 693 4.86 -31.66 -2.85
CA ALA A 693 3.85 -32.13 -1.88
C ALA A 693 3.66 -31.19 -0.66
N HIS A 694 4.73 -30.54 -0.23
CA HIS A 694 4.75 -29.66 0.95
C HIS A 694 4.55 -28.17 0.61
N ASN A 695 3.78 -27.87 -0.43
CA ASN A 695 3.42 -26.49 -0.77
C ASN A 695 2.43 -25.88 0.25
N LYS A 696 2.32 -24.55 0.26
CA LYS A 696 1.34 -23.74 1.00
C LYS A 696 0.25 -23.17 0.07
N GLY A 697 -0.03 -23.87 -1.03
CA GLY A 697 -0.78 -23.38 -2.18
C GLY A 697 0.10 -23.28 -3.42
N VAL A 698 -0.51 -22.96 -4.56
CA VAL A 698 0.19 -22.78 -5.84
C VAL A 698 -0.30 -21.53 -6.56
N MET A 699 0.50 -21.05 -7.49
CA MET A 699 0.16 -19.95 -8.39
C MET A 699 0.32 -20.44 -9.84
N LEU A 700 -0.77 -20.39 -10.59
CA LEU A 700 -0.78 -20.69 -12.02
C LEU A 700 -0.63 -19.37 -12.79
N ARG A 701 0.51 -19.19 -13.46
CA ARG A 701 0.78 -18.02 -14.30
C ARG A 701 0.44 -18.33 -15.75
N ARG A 702 -0.51 -17.59 -16.31
CA ARG A 702 -0.85 -17.62 -17.74
C ARG A 702 -0.03 -16.57 -18.47
N LYS A 703 0.70 -16.95 -19.52
CA LYS A 703 1.29 -16.04 -20.50
C LYS A 703 0.48 -16.12 -21.79
N PHE A 704 -0.01 -14.99 -22.26
CA PHE A 704 -0.98 -14.95 -23.35
C PHE A 704 -0.84 -13.71 -24.23
N HIS A 705 -1.45 -13.80 -25.41
CA HIS A 705 -1.55 -12.71 -26.37
C HIS A 705 -2.87 -11.97 -26.14
N SER A 706 -2.78 -10.77 -25.57
CA SER A 706 -3.93 -9.89 -25.42
C SER A 706 -4.23 -9.26 -26.78
N LEU A 707 -5.35 -9.63 -27.40
CA LEU A 707 -5.72 -9.17 -28.72
C LEU A 707 -5.97 -7.65 -28.73
N PRO A 708 -5.21 -6.87 -29.51
CA PRO A 708 -5.47 -5.45 -29.63
C PRO A 708 -6.86 -5.20 -30.22
N LYS A 709 -7.62 -4.28 -29.63
CA LYS A 709 -8.88 -3.73 -30.19
C LYS A 709 -10.05 -4.73 -30.37
N VAL A 710 -9.96 -5.96 -29.87
CA VAL A 710 -11.01 -6.99 -30.01
C VAL A 710 -11.63 -7.37 -28.68
N SER A 711 -10.82 -7.83 -27.72
CA SER A 711 -11.28 -8.26 -26.40
C SER A 711 -10.79 -7.31 -25.32
N TRP A 712 -11.70 -6.52 -24.76
CA TRP A 712 -11.36 -5.58 -23.70
C TRP A 712 -11.18 -6.26 -22.34
N ASN A 713 -11.88 -7.38 -22.10
CA ASN A 713 -11.74 -8.19 -20.90
C ASN A 713 -11.73 -9.67 -21.32
N GLU A 714 -10.98 -10.50 -20.60
CA GLU A 714 -10.95 -11.95 -20.82
C GLU A 714 -11.46 -12.68 -19.58
N LEU A 715 -12.31 -13.69 -19.80
CA LEU A 715 -12.92 -14.48 -18.74
C LEU A 715 -12.80 -15.98 -19.04
N GLY A 716 -12.41 -16.77 -18.04
CA GLY A 716 -12.41 -18.22 -18.12
C GLY A 716 -12.77 -18.83 -16.77
N ARG A 717 -13.53 -19.93 -16.78
CA ARG A 717 -13.80 -20.72 -15.57
C ARG A 717 -12.72 -21.78 -15.41
N ILE A 718 -12.21 -21.94 -14.19
CA ILE A 718 -11.12 -22.88 -13.88
C ILE A 718 -11.63 -23.96 -12.96
N TRP A 719 -11.22 -25.20 -13.24
CA TRP A 719 -11.32 -26.33 -12.34
C TRP A 719 -9.94 -26.89 -12.05
N LEU A 720 -9.78 -27.40 -10.84
CA LEU A 720 -8.69 -28.29 -10.48
C LEU A 720 -9.28 -29.66 -10.18
N ASP A 721 -8.95 -30.61 -11.05
CA ASP A 721 -9.66 -31.88 -11.24
C ASP A 721 -11.16 -31.61 -11.44
N ASP A 722 -12.01 -32.01 -10.49
CA ASP A 722 -13.46 -31.79 -10.50
C ASP A 722 -13.89 -30.61 -9.60
N THR A 723 -12.94 -29.95 -8.93
CA THR A 723 -13.24 -28.82 -8.04
C THR A 723 -13.27 -27.52 -8.83
N ASP A 724 -14.44 -26.88 -8.83
CA ASP A 724 -14.61 -25.54 -9.40
C ASP A 724 -13.89 -24.48 -8.56
N LEU A 725 -12.94 -23.80 -9.19
CA LEU A 725 -12.15 -22.73 -8.57
C LEU A 725 -12.73 -21.33 -8.86
N GLY A 726 -13.75 -21.24 -9.71
CA GLY A 726 -14.43 -20.00 -10.08
C GLY A 726 -13.88 -19.35 -11.36
N ILE A 727 -14.08 -18.04 -11.47
CA ILE A 727 -13.77 -17.25 -12.66
C ILE A 727 -12.38 -16.62 -12.55
N TRP A 728 -11.54 -16.85 -13.56
CA TRP A 728 -10.37 -16.06 -13.86
C TRP A 728 -10.74 -14.88 -14.74
N PHE A 729 -10.94 -13.74 -14.09
CA PHE A 729 -11.21 -12.47 -14.75
C PHE A 729 -9.92 -11.69 -14.95
N ILE A 730 -9.63 -11.34 -16.19
CA ILE A 730 -8.47 -10.55 -16.58
C ILE A 730 -8.96 -9.23 -17.17
N PRO A 731 -8.85 -8.12 -16.42
CA PRO A 731 -9.33 -6.83 -16.87
C PRO A 731 -8.42 -6.21 -17.94
N MET A 732 -9.05 -5.39 -18.79
CA MET A 732 -8.45 -4.42 -19.71
C MET A 732 -7.45 -5.00 -20.73
N GLY A 733 -7.82 -4.99 -22.01
CA GLY A 733 -6.95 -5.37 -23.11
C GLY A 733 -5.83 -4.35 -23.38
N THR A 734 -5.24 -4.45 -24.56
CA THR A 734 -4.27 -3.48 -25.08
C THR A 734 -4.84 -2.76 -26.30
N LEU A 735 -4.42 -1.52 -26.52
CA LEU A 735 -4.60 -0.84 -27.81
C LEU A 735 -3.37 -0.97 -28.72
N SER A 736 -2.27 -1.44 -28.15
CA SER A 736 -0.97 -1.50 -28.80
C SER A 736 -0.81 -2.82 -29.55
N GLU A 737 -0.45 -2.72 -30.83
CA GLU A 737 -0.04 -3.89 -31.62
C GLU A 737 1.32 -4.43 -31.17
N GLN A 738 2.15 -3.60 -30.53
CA GLN A 738 3.50 -3.96 -30.11
C GLN A 738 3.49 -4.48 -28.67
N TYR A 739 2.82 -3.78 -27.75
CA TYR A 739 2.71 -4.12 -26.34
C TYR A 739 1.43 -4.96 -26.11
N CYS A 740 1.48 -6.23 -26.50
CA CYS A 740 0.31 -7.13 -26.48
C CYS A 740 0.54 -8.45 -25.74
N ILE A 741 1.69 -8.62 -25.09
CA ILE A 741 1.98 -9.82 -24.30
C ILE A 741 1.69 -9.52 -22.84
N ARG A 742 0.93 -10.40 -22.20
CA ARG A 742 0.58 -10.27 -20.78
C ARG A 742 0.90 -11.54 -20.02
N GLN A 743 1.10 -11.36 -18.73
CA GLN A 743 1.20 -12.41 -17.75
C GLN A 743 0.22 -12.10 -16.63
N GLU A 744 -0.58 -13.09 -16.26
CA GLU A 744 -1.57 -12.98 -15.20
C GLU A 744 -1.47 -14.22 -14.31
N ASP A 745 -1.69 -14.01 -13.02
CA ASP A 745 -1.57 -15.04 -11.99
C ASP A 745 -2.94 -15.42 -11.43
N PHE A 746 -3.12 -16.72 -11.17
CA PHE A 746 -4.25 -17.27 -10.46
C PHE A 746 -3.75 -18.07 -9.25
N THR A 747 -4.06 -17.61 -8.05
CA THR A 747 -3.60 -18.25 -6.81
C THR A 747 -4.62 -19.23 -6.26
N ILE A 748 -4.12 -20.39 -5.86
CA ILE A 748 -4.92 -21.53 -5.43
C ILE A 748 -4.51 -21.91 -4.01
N GLY A 749 -5.49 -21.95 -3.12
CA GLY A 749 -5.28 -22.20 -1.70
C GLY A 749 -4.83 -23.64 -1.40
N LEU A 750 -4.09 -23.78 -0.29
CA LEU A 750 -3.55 -25.06 0.20
C LEU A 750 -4.60 -26.17 0.31
N GLN A 751 -5.85 -25.85 0.62
CA GLN A 751 -6.92 -26.83 0.75
C GLN A 751 -7.18 -27.62 -0.55
N HIS A 752 -6.77 -27.10 -1.70
CA HIS A 752 -6.89 -27.77 -3.00
C HIS A 752 -5.63 -28.53 -3.43
N THR A 753 -4.47 -28.22 -2.83
CA THR A 753 -3.15 -28.69 -3.29
C THR A 753 -2.36 -29.50 -2.26
N ARG A 754 -2.86 -29.61 -1.03
CA ARG A 754 -2.19 -30.27 0.10
C ARG A 754 -1.79 -31.71 -0.25
N ASN A 755 -0.51 -32.03 -0.03
CA ASN A 755 0.07 -33.36 -0.24
C ASN A 755 -0.05 -33.89 -1.68
N ARG A 756 -0.27 -33.02 -2.66
CA ARG A 756 -0.34 -33.38 -4.07
C ARG A 756 0.98 -33.06 -4.76
N THR A 757 1.36 -33.88 -5.72
CA THR A 757 2.55 -33.67 -6.57
C THR A 757 2.20 -33.47 -8.04
N ARG A 758 0.93 -33.69 -8.41
CA ARG A 758 0.37 -33.46 -9.74
C ARG A 758 -1.01 -32.83 -9.60
N LEU A 759 -1.28 -31.84 -10.46
CA LEU A 759 -2.49 -31.03 -10.50
C LEU A 759 -3.04 -31.04 -11.92
N THR A 760 -4.29 -31.44 -12.11
CA THR A 760 -4.94 -31.42 -13.42
C THR A 760 -5.85 -30.21 -13.51
N PHE A 761 -5.52 -29.27 -14.37
CA PHE A 761 -6.31 -28.08 -14.62
C PHE A 761 -7.27 -28.33 -15.76
N THR A 762 -8.49 -27.82 -15.63
CA THR A 762 -9.40 -27.61 -16.77
C THR A 762 -9.75 -26.13 -16.83
N ILE A 763 -9.60 -25.52 -17.99
CA ILE A 763 -9.97 -24.13 -18.26
C ILE A 763 -11.05 -24.13 -19.35
N GLU A 764 -12.16 -23.47 -19.06
CA GLU A 764 -13.23 -23.21 -20.03
C GLU A 764 -13.33 -21.70 -20.26
N PRO A 765 -12.78 -21.18 -21.37
CA PRO A 765 -12.90 -19.78 -21.72
C PRO A 765 -14.36 -19.38 -21.94
N VAL A 766 -14.76 -18.22 -21.42
CA VAL A 766 -16.07 -17.60 -21.71
C VAL A 766 -15.94 -16.66 -22.91
N THR A 767 -14.76 -16.08 -23.11
CA THR A 767 -14.39 -15.27 -24.27
C THR A 767 -13.34 -16.00 -25.12
N GLU A 768 -12.95 -15.43 -26.27
CA GLU A 768 -11.77 -15.92 -27.00
C GLU A 768 -10.53 -15.94 -26.09
N TRP A 769 -9.67 -16.95 -26.26
CA TRP A 769 -8.53 -17.24 -25.37
C TRP A 769 -7.29 -17.57 -26.21
N ARG A 770 -6.16 -16.86 -26.04
CA ARG A 770 -4.97 -17.05 -26.89
C ARG A 770 -3.69 -17.19 -26.07
N ASP A 771 -3.27 -18.43 -25.84
CA ASP A 771 -2.27 -18.71 -24.82
C ASP A 771 -0.95 -19.17 -25.41
N ILE A 772 0.12 -18.74 -24.76
CA ILE A 772 1.51 -19.05 -25.11
C ILE A 772 2.03 -20.15 -24.17
N SER A 773 1.83 -19.98 -22.86
CA SER A 773 2.28 -20.96 -21.86
C SER A 773 1.55 -20.81 -20.53
N TYR A 774 1.61 -21.87 -19.73
CA TYR A 774 1.27 -21.85 -18.31
C TYR A 774 2.48 -22.25 -17.48
N SER A 775 2.81 -21.48 -16.45
CA SER A 775 3.86 -21.81 -15.49
C SER A 775 3.26 -22.02 -14.11
N LEU A 776 3.63 -23.11 -13.44
CA LEU A 776 3.12 -23.44 -12.11
C LEU A 776 4.20 -23.17 -11.07
N PHE A 777 3.88 -22.32 -10.10
CA PHE A 777 4.74 -22.01 -8.97
C PHE A 777 4.16 -22.60 -7.70
N SER A 778 4.99 -23.25 -6.89
CA SER A 778 4.65 -23.64 -5.53
C SER A 778 4.96 -22.51 -4.56
N VAL A 779 4.02 -22.22 -3.67
CA VAL A 779 4.23 -21.33 -2.53
C VAL A 779 4.90 -22.16 -1.43
N ILE A 780 6.08 -21.74 -0.94
CA ILE A 780 6.90 -22.51 0.03
C ILE A 780 6.89 -21.93 1.44
#